data_AF-A0A972Q6C2-F1
#
_entry.id   AF-A0A972Q6C2-F1
#
_cell.length_a   1.000
_cell.length_b   1.000
_cell.length_c   1.000
_cell.angle_alpha   90.00
_cell.angle_beta   90.00
_cell.angle_gamma   90.00
#
_symmetry.space_group_name_H-M   'P 1'
#
loop_
_entity.id
_entity.type
_entity.pdbx_description
1 polymer ?
#
loop_
_entity_poly.entity_id
_entity_poly.type
_entity_poly.pdbx_seq_one_letter_code
_entity_poly.pdbx_strand_id
1 'polypeptide(L)'
;MVKDFLQALKGKEYRDMLVHHQIIPASPPSFIIPKPPLPGELQAALKNAEIDKLFSHQAEALNIVRSGANPVIITPTASGKTLAFNIPIIEYFLAHEGGRALYLFPLKALEQDQLKQLTGLIQLLPPNMRFGAAVYDGDTPQDARAKIKADFPRVLMTNPEMLNLAVSAYHRGWSKFLRELKFIVVDELHTYKGIFGSHMAQLFRRINRICRHYGSDPQYIACSATIANPVQLAENLTGKPFQLVEQSGAPMAKRHYVFLNPEISVNTIASRLFRLGIELGLKTIVFTKARKITELIYHWVLEAEPQLERRISAYRAGFLPAERREIEAKLNSGALWGVISTSALEMGIDIGSLDLCILVGYPGTISAAFQRGGRVGRKTESVVVMVAQQNALDQYFMRNPDDFFGRPFEAAVVDKENRYILSKHIQCAAAEIPIDAQEEFYSPDKYDEVFAKLKQQGLLKQSADGKRWFSVINKPQRGIDLRASGVLYTITDIKGRIIGSVSGSNVFTECHPGAVYLHMGKQYLVRDLDFKNYNVAVKQVNVSHYTSTRSQKHTEIISTAKSRELKNFTLHQGEVRVTEWITGYEKRKLFSQELMGTYPLDLPEQSYETIGIWMQIPKEAAVFCNEKGLHFMGGLHGTEHALLSLVPLFAICDRSDMGGISLVEHNGADGPAIFLYDGYPGGVGLAERIYDIFEKLIEKTLKLVADCPCDDGCPSCIHSPKCGSGNYPLDKRAVLALMTRFAGEGDFSIEDETAVIEAPAPEPIQRAPIPQIEPEKLKTILIFDLETQLSADDVGGWKNIKDMRLAAGVTMEIGSGKYRIYYEEDAKELIAALKRADLVVGFNLLRFDYTVLELYGLDARGLKTLDLMVEIQKVLGHLLSLDALCRATLKASKSAAGLQSVEWFKQGKLDLVTDYCLNDVRLTKDLYLFGEKEGYVMYSHSEHGLTRIPVEW
;
A
#
# COMPACT_ATOMS: atom_id res chain seq x y z
N MET A 1 1.10 8.83 -38.19
CA MET A 1 1.30 8.08 -36.94
C MET A 1 0.34 8.52 -35.83
N VAL A 2 0.56 9.65 -35.13
CA VAL A 2 -0.34 10.08 -34.01
C VAL A 2 -1.80 10.26 -34.45
N LYS A 3 -2.04 10.93 -35.57
CA LYS A 3 -3.38 11.11 -36.13
C LYS A 3 -4.07 9.77 -36.42
N ASP A 4 -3.32 8.80 -36.94
CA ASP A 4 -3.85 7.48 -37.30
C ASP A 4 -4.21 6.67 -36.03
N PHE A 5 -3.38 6.76 -34.99
CA PHE A 5 -3.67 6.15 -33.70
C PHE A 5 -4.93 6.76 -33.06
N LEU A 6 -5.06 8.10 -33.04
CA LEU A 6 -6.27 8.77 -32.55
C LEU A 6 -7.51 8.41 -33.37
N GLN A 7 -7.36 8.20 -34.68
CA GLN A 7 -8.46 7.75 -35.54
C GLN A 7 -8.86 6.30 -35.21
N ALA A 8 -7.90 5.42 -34.95
CA ALA A 8 -8.16 4.04 -34.52
C ALA A 8 -8.94 3.99 -33.19
N LEU A 9 -8.63 4.89 -32.24
CA LEU A 9 -9.37 5.01 -30.98
C LEU A 9 -10.83 5.47 -31.15
N LYS A 10 -11.17 6.09 -32.28
CA LYS A 10 -12.56 6.45 -32.64
C LYS A 10 -13.28 5.32 -33.38
N GLY A 11 -12.58 4.24 -33.71
CA GLY A 11 -13.13 3.05 -34.35
C GLY A 11 -13.98 2.21 -33.40
N LYS A 12 -14.74 1.26 -33.97
CA LYS A 12 -15.74 0.45 -33.25
C LYS A 12 -15.18 -0.29 -32.02
N GLU A 13 -13.90 -0.65 -32.01
CA GLU A 13 -13.28 -1.38 -30.90
C GLU A 13 -13.13 -0.55 -29.62
N TYR A 14 -12.83 0.75 -29.73
CA TYR A 14 -12.50 1.61 -28.58
C TYR A 14 -13.50 2.74 -28.34
N ARG A 15 -14.38 3.02 -29.32
CA ARG A 15 -15.31 4.16 -29.31
C ARG A 15 -16.15 4.21 -28.04
N ASP A 16 -16.69 3.08 -27.62
CA ASP A 16 -17.60 3.01 -26.47
C ASP A 16 -16.84 3.14 -25.13
N MET A 17 -15.52 2.96 -25.14
CA MET A 17 -14.66 3.14 -23.97
C MET A 17 -14.10 4.56 -23.87
N LEU A 18 -14.19 5.37 -24.92
CA LEU A 18 -13.61 6.71 -24.97
C LEU A 18 -14.44 7.70 -24.13
N VAL A 19 -13.87 8.13 -23.01
CA VAL A 19 -14.55 9.02 -22.04
C VAL A 19 -14.19 10.48 -22.26
N HIS A 20 -12.90 10.79 -22.46
CA HIS A 20 -12.43 12.17 -22.58
C HIS A 20 -11.26 12.29 -23.55
N HIS A 21 -11.18 13.42 -24.24
CA HIS A 21 -10.04 13.79 -25.09
C HIS A 21 -9.65 15.24 -24.87
N GLN A 22 -8.57 15.48 -24.12
CA GLN A 22 -8.01 16.81 -23.88
C GLN A 22 -6.80 17.05 -24.77
N ILE A 23 -6.65 18.27 -25.29
CA ILE A 23 -5.47 18.70 -26.04
C ILE A 23 -4.74 19.76 -25.21
N ILE A 24 -3.45 19.51 -24.94
CA ILE A 24 -2.52 20.52 -24.46
C ILE A 24 -1.84 21.15 -25.70
N PRO A 25 -1.99 22.46 -25.92
CA PRO A 25 -1.47 23.12 -27.12
C PRO A 25 0.06 23.16 -27.10
N ALA A 26 0.65 23.35 -28.28
CA ALA A 26 2.09 23.60 -28.39
C ALA A 26 2.42 25.00 -27.83
N SER A 27 3.59 25.13 -27.20
CA SER A 27 4.13 26.41 -26.72
C SER A 27 5.48 26.68 -27.38
N PRO A 28 5.72 27.87 -27.96
CA PRO A 28 7.02 28.24 -28.50
C PRO A 28 8.06 28.40 -27.38
N PRO A 29 9.36 28.33 -27.71
CA PRO A 29 10.41 28.61 -26.74
C PRO A 29 10.44 30.08 -26.34
N SER A 30 10.73 30.36 -25.08
CA SER A 30 10.93 31.69 -24.51
C SER A 30 12.35 31.82 -23.95
N PHE A 31 13.04 32.91 -24.31
CA PHE A 31 14.44 33.14 -23.98
C PHE A 31 14.61 34.44 -23.21
N ILE A 32 15.54 34.46 -22.26
CA ILE A 32 15.96 35.66 -21.53
C ILE A 32 17.47 35.76 -21.63
N ILE A 33 17.98 36.97 -21.92
CA ILE A 33 19.41 37.27 -21.89
C ILE A 33 19.77 37.61 -20.43
N PRO A 34 20.68 36.86 -19.78
CA PRO A 34 21.13 37.18 -18.43
C PRO A 34 21.75 38.59 -18.35
N LYS A 35 21.55 39.26 -17.22
CA LYS A 35 22.19 40.55 -16.91
C LYS A 35 22.89 40.43 -15.54
N PRO A 36 24.24 40.53 -15.48
CA PRO A 36 25.17 40.69 -16.60
C PRO A 36 25.20 39.47 -17.54
N PRO A 37 25.68 39.61 -18.80
CA PRO A 37 25.87 38.47 -19.70
C PRO A 37 26.78 37.38 -19.12
N LEU A 38 26.75 36.19 -19.72
CA LEU A 38 27.66 35.10 -19.34
C LEU A 38 29.12 35.45 -19.72
N PRO A 39 30.12 34.90 -19.01
CA PRO A 39 31.52 34.97 -19.43
C PRO A 39 31.69 34.44 -20.88
N GLY A 40 32.61 35.04 -21.63
CA GLY A 40 32.80 34.72 -23.05
C GLY A 40 33.17 33.26 -23.30
N GLU A 41 33.95 32.66 -22.40
CA GLU A 41 34.36 31.26 -22.44
C GLU A 41 33.18 30.31 -22.23
N LEU A 42 32.29 30.64 -21.29
CA LEU A 42 31.08 29.87 -21.04
C LEU A 42 30.09 30.00 -22.21
N GLN A 43 29.94 31.21 -22.75
CA GLN A 43 29.10 31.45 -23.93
C GLN A 43 29.61 30.65 -25.15
N ALA A 44 30.92 30.61 -25.37
CA ALA A 44 31.52 29.83 -26.44
C ALA A 44 31.31 28.32 -26.25
N ALA A 45 31.51 27.81 -25.03
CA ALA A 45 31.28 26.40 -24.72
C ALA A 45 29.81 25.99 -24.91
N LEU A 46 28.85 26.83 -24.48
CA LEU A 46 27.43 26.60 -24.70
C LEU A 46 27.07 26.63 -26.20
N LYS A 47 27.63 27.57 -26.97
CA LYS A 47 27.42 27.62 -28.41
C LYS A 47 27.94 26.36 -29.12
N ASN A 48 29.10 25.86 -28.71
CA ASN A 48 29.66 24.59 -29.22
C ASN A 48 28.82 23.36 -28.81
N ALA A 49 28.01 23.49 -27.75
CA ALA A 49 27.02 22.51 -27.33
C ALA A 49 25.65 22.71 -28.02
N GLU A 50 25.57 23.54 -29.06
CA GLU A 50 24.34 23.91 -29.77
C GLU A 50 23.30 24.65 -28.91
N ILE A 51 23.78 25.41 -27.92
CA ILE A 51 22.96 26.24 -27.02
C ILE A 51 23.28 27.72 -27.25
N ASP A 52 22.56 28.35 -28.18
CA ASP A 52 22.77 29.77 -28.51
C ASP A 52 22.15 30.75 -27.50
N LYS A 53 21.03 30.35 -26.88
CA LYS A 53 20.25 31.19 -25.96
C LYS A 53 19.75 30.36 -24.78
N LEU A 54 19.71 30.98 -23.60
CA LEU A 54 19.12 30.37 -22.41
C LEU A 54 17.62 30.55 -22.39
N PHE A 55 16.90 29.49 -22.02
CA PHE A 55 15.48 29.59 -21.74
C PHE A 55 15.23 30.52 -20.54
N SER A 56 14.05 31.14 -20.49
CA SER A 56 13.67 32.10 -19.43
C SER A 56 14.00 31.61 -18.02
N HIS A 57 13.52 30.40 -17.66
CA HIS A 57 13.78 29.77 -16.37
C HIS A 57 15.27 29.52 -16.06
N GLN A 58 16.10 29.24 -17.08
CA GLN A 58 17.54 29.02 -16.88
C GLN A 58 18.25 30.34 -16.52
N ALA A 59 17.89 31.42 -17.21
CA ALA A 59 18.42 32.76 -16.93
C ALA A 59 17.90 33.31 -15.58
N GLU A 60 16.64 33.04 -15.25
CA GLU A 60 16.05 33.41 -13.96
C GLU A 60 16.75 32.70 -12.79
N ALA A 61 16.95 31.37 -12.89
CA ALA A 61 17.71 30.60 -11.91
C ALA A 61 19.13 31.13 -11.72
N LEU A 62 19.83 31.45 -12.82
CA LEU A 62 21.15 32.07 -12.78
C LEU A 62 21.17 33.38 -12.00
N ASN A 63 20.19 34.27 -12.24
CA ASN A 63 20.11 35.56 -11.55
C ASN A 63 19.84 35.39 -10.04
N ILE A 64 18.96 34.46 -9.67
CA ILE A 64 18.70 34.13 -8.26
C ILE A 64 20.00 33.63 -7.60
N VAL A 65 20.73 32.73 -8.25
CA VAL A 65 21.99 32.21 -7.70
C VAL A 65 23.03 33.33 -7.51
N ARG A 66 23.17 34.23 -8.49
CA ARG A 66 24.06 35.39 -8.43
C ARG A 66 23.73 36.34 -7.27
N SER A 67 22.46 36.46 -6.88
CA SER A 67 22.04 37.27 -5.73
C SER A 67 22.39 36.64 -4.38
N GLY A 68 22.84 35.38 -4.36
CA GLY A 68 23.09 34.61 -3.13
C GLY A 68 21.85 33.89 -2.58
N ALA A 69 20.67 34.06 -3.19
CA ALA A 69 19.45 33.36 -2.81
C ALA A 69 19.39 31.92 -3.37
N ASN A 70 18.64 31.03 -2.74
CA ASN A 70 18.49 29.64 -3.18
C ASN A 70 17.32 29.51 -4.17
N PRO A 71 17.53 29.10 -5.43
CA PRO A 71 16.40 28.85 -6.35
C PRO A 71 15.76 27.47 -6.10
N VAL A 72 14.45 27.39 -6.28
CA VAL A 72 13.71 26.13 -6.49
C VAL A 72 13.01 26.18 -7.85
N ILE A 73 13.42 25.27 -8.75
CA ILE A 73 13.03 25.28 -10.16
C ILE A 73 12.01 24.17 -10.41
N ILE A 74 10.78 24.52 -10.81
CA ILE A 74 9.64 23.59 -10.94
C ILE A 74 9.13 23.41 -12.37
N THR A 75 10.04 23.40 -13.34
CA THR A 75 9.67 23.27 -14.76
C THR A 75 9.39 21.81 -15.16
N PRO A 76 8.63 21.57 -16.26
CA PRO A 76 8.33 20.22 -16.75
C PRO A 76 9.58 19.37 -17.04
N THR A 77 9.40 18.06 -17.17
CA THR A 77 10.47 17.15 -17.62
C THR A 77 11.00 17.58 -19.00
N ALA A 78 12.30 17.39 -19.22
CA ALA A 78 12.98 17.77 -20.47
C ALA A 78 12.96 19.27 -20.83
N SER A 79 12.70 20.15 -19.87
CA SER A 79 12.80 21.61 -20.05
C SER A 79 14.23 22.16 -20.03
N GLY A 80 15.22 21.33 -19.68
CA GLY A 80 16.62 21.76 -19.55
C GLY A 80 17.00 22.21 -18.14
N LYS A 81 16.37 21.66 -17.09
CA LYS A 81 16.70 21.90 -15.67
C LYS A 81 18.18 21.70 -15.34
N THR A 82 18.81 20.71 -15.95
CA THR A 82 20.26 20.45 -15.79
C THR A 82 21.12 21.68 -16.05
N LEU A 83 20.80 22.46 -17.08
CA LEU A 83 21.54 23.68 -17.39
C LEU A 83 21.26 24.79 -16.37
N ALA A 84 20.06 24.85 -15.80
CA ALA A 84 19.69 25.87 -14.82
C ALA A 84 20.53 25.80 -13.53
N PHE A 85 21.01 24.62 -13.13
CA PHE A 85 21.96 24.49 -12.02
C PHE A 85 23.43 24.39 -12.46
N ASN A 86 23.74 23.84 -13.64
CA ASN A 86 25.13 23.74 -14.10
C ASN A 86 25.72 25.08 -14.50
N ILE A 87 24.97 25.94 -15.20
CA ILE A 87 25.45 27.24 -15.67
C ILE A 87 25.96 28.13 -14.52
N PRO A 88 25.19 28.39 -13.44
CA PRO A 88 25.70 29.22 -12.35
C PRO A 88 26.91 28.62 -11.63
N ILE A 89 27.00 27.29 -11.54
CA ILE A 89 28.12 26.60 -10.90
C ILE A 89 29.39 26.67 -11.76
N ILE A 90 29.26 26.45 -13.07
CA ILE A 90 30.37 26.61 -14.02
C ILE A 90 30.83 28.07 -14.04
N GLU A 91 29.90 29.03 -14.11
CA GLU A 91 30.21 30.46 -14.04
C GLU A 91 31.03 30.79 -12.78
N TYR A 92 30.61 30.29 -11.62
CA TYR A 92 31.35 30.48 -10.38
C TYR A 92 32.77 29.88 -10.46
N PHE A 93 32.91 28.66 -10.99
CA PHE A 93 34.21 27.99 -11.10
C PHE A 93 35.15 28.64 -12.11
N LEU A 94 34.64 29.29 -13.16
CA LEU A 94 35.46 30.07 -14.09
C LEU A 94 36.02 31.34 -13.44
N ALA A 95 35.29 31.92 -12.49
CA ALA A 95 35.72 33.12 -11.78
C ALA A 95 36.58 32.83 -10.54
N HIS A 96 36.60 31.60 -10.03
CA HIS A 96 37.25 31.25 -8.75
C HIS A 96 38.08 29.96 -8.83
N GLU A 97 39.31 30.01 -8.32
CA GLU A 97 40.19 28.83 -8.20
C GLU A 97 39.79 27.86 -7.07
N GLY A 98 38.97 28.32 -6.12
CA GLY A 98 38.41 27.51 -5.03
C GLY A 98 36.91 27.25 -5.16
N GLY A 99 36.39 26.37 -4.31
CA GLY A 99 34.96 26.07 -4.23
C GLY A 99 34.59 24.73 -4.86
N ARG A 100 33.63 24.05 -4.24
CA ARG A 100 33.13 22.75 -4.65
C ARG A 100 31.61 22.70 -4.65
N ALA A 101 31.05 21.77 -5.40
CA ALA A 101 29.62 21.52 -5.46
C ALA A 101 29.31 20.05 -5.18
N LEU A 102 28.25 19.81 -4.41
CA LEU A 102 27.70 18.49 -4.13
C LEU A 102 26.36 18.37 -4.84
N TYR A 103 26.21 17.38 -5.72
CA TYR A 103 24.95 17.13 -6.43
C TYR A 103 24.31 15.89 -5.82
N LEU A 104 23.07 16.03 -5.37
CA LEU A 104 22.29 14.96 -4.78
C LEU A 104 21.19 14.54 -5.73
N PHE A 105 21.22 13.24 -6.05
CA PHE A 105 20.23 12.59 -6.89
C PHE A 105 19.54 11.47 -6.11
N PRO A 106 18.24 11.25 -6.31
CA PRO A 106 17.52 10.14 -5.68
C PRO A 106 17.82 8.77 -6.30
N LEU A 107 18.43 8.72 -7.49
CA LEU A 107 18.71 7.47 -8.22
C LEU A 107 20.12 7.49 -8.81
N LYS A 108 20.86 6.38 -8.63
CA LYS A 108 22.23 6.21 -9.18
C LYS A 108 22.33 6.35 -10.70
N ALA A 109 21.28 5.95 -11.43
CA ALA A 109 21.25 6.09 -12.90
C ALA A 109 21.30 7.56 -13.32
N LEU A 110 20.61 8.44 -12.57
CA LEU A 110 20.65 9.88 -12.82
C LEU A 110 22.06 10.44 -12.59
N GLU A 111 22.76 9.99 -11.55
CA GLU A 111 24.12 10.44 -11.24
C GLU A 111 25.07 10.22 -12.44
N GLN A 112 24.99 9.06 -13.08
CA GLN A 112 25.83 8.71 -14.23
C GLN A 112 25.46 9.52 -15.49
N ASP A 113 24.16 9.67 -15.77
CA ASP A 113 23.68 10.47 -16.90
C ASP A 113 24.11 11.94 -16.75
N GLN A 114 23.99 12.49 -15.54
CA GLN A 114 24.37 13.87 -15.25
C GLN A 114 25.88 14.06 -15.29
N LEU A 115 26.68 13.08 -14.83
CA LEU A 115 28.13 13.11 -14.97
C LEU A 115 28.53 13.18 -16.44
N LYS A 116 27.90 12.39 -17.31
CA LYS A 116 28.18 12.39 -18.76
C LYS A 116 27.86 13.74 -19.39
N GLN A 117 26.69 14.32 -19.09
CA GLN A 117 26.28 15.62 -19.61
C GLN A 117 27.21 16.75 -19.14
N LEU A 118 27.53 16.79 -17.85
CA LEU A 118 28.44 17.79 -17.30
C LEU A 118 29.85 17.65 -17.88
N THR A 119 30.37 16.43 -17.97
CA THR A 119 31.70 16.18 -18.57
C THR A 119 31.74 16.63 -20.03
N GLY A 120 30.67 16.40 -20.80
CA GLY A 120 30.54 16.90 -22.17
C GLY A 120 30.69 18.41 -22.26
N LEU A 121 30.01 19.16 -21.39
CA LEU A 121 30.15 20.63 -21.32
C LEU A 121 31.55 21.07 -20.86
N ILE A 122 32.13 20.39 -19.87
CA ILE A 122 33.48 20.71 -19.37
C ILE A 122 34.52 20.54 -20.48
N GLN A 123 34.41 19.53 -21.35
CA GLN A 123 35.35 19.34 -22.45
C GLN A 123 35.30 20.46 -23.50
N LEU A 124 34.19 21.20 -23.57
CA LEU A 124 34.04 22.35 -24.46
C LEU A 124 34.63 23.64 -23.86
N LEU A 125 35.02 23.65 -22.59
CA LEU A 125 35.74 24.76 -21.96
C LEU A 125 37.23 24.75 -22.37
N PRO A 126 37.90 25.93 -22.31
CA PRO A 126 39.34 26.03 -22.50
C PRO A 126 40.13 25.05 -21.61
N PRO A 127 41.18 24.38 -22.11
CA PRO A 127 41.88 23.33 -21.36
C PRO A 127 42.34 23.72 -19.95
N ASN A 128 42.78 24.98 -19.76
CA ASN A 128 43.23 25.54 -18.48
C ASN A 128 42.10 25.88 -17.51
N MET A 129 40.84 25.84 -17.95
CA MET A 129 39.64 26.14 -17.15
C MET A 129 38.79 24.89 -16.87
N ARG A 130 39.20 23.71 -17.35
CA ARG A 130 38.51 22.45 -17.11
C ARG A 130 38.67 22.02 -15.66
N PHE A 131 37.64 21.40 -15.10
CA PHE A 131 37.64 20.92 -13.72
C PHE A 131 37.13 19.47 -13.62
N GLY A 132 37.49 18.78 -12.54
CA GLY A 132 37.08 17.40 -12.30
C GLY A 132 35.65 17.30 -11.78
N ALA A 133 34.93 16.28 -12.25
CA ALA A 133 33.64 15.83 -11.73
C ALA A 133 33.69 14.31 -11.52
N ALA A 134 33.08 13.79 -10.46
CA ALA A 134 33.00 12.34 -10.23
C ALA A 134 31.72 11.94 -9.48
N VAL A 135 31.30 10.69 -9.70
CA VAL A 135 30.24 10.03 -8.92
C VAL A 135 30.86 9.32 -7.73
N TYR A 136 30.23 9.44 -6.56
CA TYR A 136 30.56 8.72 -5.33
C TYR A 136 29.30 8.09 -4.77
N ASP A 137 29.06 6.85 -5.16
CA ASP A 137 27.87 6.08 -4.80
C ASP A 137 28.22 4.69 -4.23
N GLY A 138 27.19 3.88 -3.97
CA GLY A 138 27.35 2.50 -3.52
C GLY A 138 28.07 1.60 -4.53
N ASP A 139 28.05 1.95 -5.82
CA ASP A 139 28.62 1.15 -6.92
C ASP A 139 30.05 1.59 -7.29
N THR A 140 30.53 2.69 -6.71
CA THR A 140 31.87 3.23 -6.94
C THR A 140 32.95 2.27 -6.38
N PRO A 141 33.86 1.74 -7.22
CA PRO A 141 34.92 0.81 -6.80
C PRO A 141 35.84 1.39 -5.72
N GLN A 142 36.44 0.52 -4.89
CA GLN A 142 37.26 0.95 -3.74
C GLN A 142 38.49 1.76 -4.14
N ASP A 143 39.14 1.41 -5.26
CA ASP A 143 40.28 2.15 -5.82
C ASP A 143 39.84 3.53 -6.33
N ALA A 144 38.69 3.62 -6.99
CA ALA A 144 38.11 4.89 -7.42
C ALA A 144 37.74 5.78 -6.23
N ARG A 145 37.17 5.23 -5.15
CA ARG A 145 36.91 5.96 -3.90
C ARG A 145 38.19 6.52 -3.28
N ALA A 146 39.27 5.73 -3.27
CA ALA A 146 40.55 6.18 -2.75
C ALA A 146 41.13 7.34 -3.57
N LYS A 147 41.04 7.28 -4.91
CA LYS A 147 41.47 8.36 -5.82
C LYS A 147 40.67 9.64 -5.58
N ILE A 148 39.34 9.56 -5.51
CA ILE A 148 38.47 10.72 -5.25
C ILE A 148 38.78 11.37 -3.90
N LYS A 149 39.11 10.60 -2.87
CA LYS A 149 39.44 11.16 -1.54
C LYS A 149 40.88 11.69 -1.45
N ALA A 150 41.79 11.19 -2.28
CA ALA A 150 43.14 11.71 -2.38
C ALA A 150 43.16 13.08 -3.06
N ASP A 151 42.36 13.24 -4.13
CA ASP A 151 42.19 14.48 -4.87
C ASP A 151 40.70 14.70 -5.19
N PHE A 152 40.07 15.62 -4.44
CA PHE A 152 38.63 15.84 -4.54
C PHE A 152 38.27 16.60 -5.82
N PRO A 153 37.32 16.10 -6.63
CA PRO A 153 36.80 16.84 -7.77
C PRO A 153 36.09 18.11 -7.30
N ARG A 154 35.94 19.08 -8.22
CA ARG A 154 35.13 20.27 -7.94
C ARG A 154 33.64 19.97 -7.88
N VAL A 155 33.18 18.96 -8.62
CA VAL A 155 31.80 18.46 -8.54
C VAL A 155 31.80 17.02 -8.07
N LEU A 156 31.09 16.77 -6.98
CA LEU A 156 30.83 15.42 -6.48
C LEU A 156 29.35 15.11 -6.64
N MET A 157 29.01 14.06 -7.37
CA MET A 157 27.65 13.56 -7.50
C MET A 157 27.45 12.36 -6.58
N THR A 158 26.36 12.33 -5.84
CA THR A 158 26.07 11.25 -4.90
C THR A 158 24.57 11.11 -4.66
N ASN A 159 24.20 10.19 -3.78
CA ASN A 159 22.84 9.97 -3.32
C ASN A 159 22.73 10.18 -1.80
N PRO A 160 21.50 10.34 -1.28
CA PRO A 160 21.22 10.40 0.15
C PRO A 160 21.87 9.30 0.98
N GLU A 161 21.87 8.06 0.49
CA GLU A 161 22.43 6.92 1.20
C GLU A 161 23.93 7.10 1.43
N MET A 162 24.69 7.50 0.41
CA MET A 162 26.13 7.73 0.54
C MET A 162 26.47 9.04 1.24
N LEU A 163 25.61 10.06 1.14
CA LEU A 163 25.71 11.25 1.96
C LEU A 163 25.63 10.89 3.46
N ASN A 164 24.68 10.03 3.86
CA ASN A 164 24.55 9.54 5.23
C ASN A 164 25.68 8.59 5.64
N LEU A 165 25.96 7.57 4.82
CA LEU A 165 26.85 6.45 5.18
C LEU A 165 28.34 6.79 5.07
N ALA A 166 28.72 7.71 4.17
CA ALA A 166 30.11 7.96 3.82
C ALA A 166 30.56 9.40 4.03
N VAL A 167 29.78 10.39 3.60
CA VAL A 167 30.18 11.80 3.67
C VAL A 167 29.99 12.35 5.09
N SER A 168 28.76 12.32 5.60
CA SER A 168 28.39 12.83 6.93
C SER A 168 29.12 12.06 8.03
N ALA A 169 28.97 10.73 8.03
CA ALA A 169 29.51 9.88 9.08
C ALA A 169 31.05 9.84 9.17
N TYR A 170 31.76 10.12 8.06
CA TYR A 170 33.23 10.19 8.04
C TYR A 170 33.73 11.58 7.64
N HIS A 171 33.00 12.62 8.01
CA HIS A 171 33.24 14.02 7.61
C HIS A 171 34.68 14.51 7.81
N ARG A 172 35.43 13.99 8.79
CA ARG A 172 36.87 14.28 8.97
C ARG A 172 37.71 13.98 7.73
N GLY A 173 37.44 12.83 7.10
CA GLY A 173 38.08 12.43 5.84
C GLY A 173 37.55 13.18 4.62
N TRP A 174 36.53 14.02 4.79
CA TRP A 174 35.95 14.90 3.77
C TRP A 174 36.15 16.39 4.10
N SER A 175 36.93 16.71 5.14
CA SER A 175 37.10 18.06 5.66
C SER A 175 37.57 19.07 4.60
N LYS A 176 38.50 18.67 3.72
CA LYS A 176 38.93 19.48 2.57
C LYS A 176 37.76 19.82 1.64
N PHE A 177 36.96 18.81 1.28
CA PHE A 177 35.80 18.99 0.41
C PHE A 177 34.75 19.90 1.05
N LEU A 178 34.38 19.59 2.29
CA LEU A 178 33.32 20.26 3.04
C LEU A 178 33.66 21.73 3.36
N ARG A 179 34.92 22.04 3.66
CA ARG A 179 35.38 23.41 3.91
C ARG A 179 35.19 24.34 2.70
N GLU A 180 35.30 23.82 1.49
CA GLU A 180 35.12 24.61 0.26
C GLU A 180 33.76 24.37 -0.40
N LEU A 181 32.84 23.66 0.27
CA LEU A 181 31.53 23.38 -0.31
C LEU A 181 30.73 24.68 -0.44
N LYS A 182 30.53 25.11 -1.69
CA LYS A 182 29.82 26.35 -2.03
C LYS A 182 28.39 26.09 -2.48
N PHE A 183 28.15 24.99 -3.19
CA PHE A 183 26.83 24.66 -3.73
C PHE A 183 26.38 23.25 -3.34
N ILE A 184 25.10 23.11 -3.02
CA ILE A 184 24.41 21.82 -2.94
C ILE A 184 23.26 21.83 -3.95
N VAL A 185 23.35 21.00 -4.97
CA VAL A 185 22.25 20.76 -5.92
C VAL A 185 21.39 19.64 -5.37
N VAL A 186 20.07 19.86 -5.31
CA VAL A 186 19.07 18.88 -4.89
C VAL A 186 18.14 18.66 -6.06
N ASP A 187 18.35 17.57 -6.81
CA ASP A 187 17.50 17.24 -7.96
C ASP A 187 16.29 16.40 -7.55
N GLU A 188 15.23 16.48 -8.36
CA GLU A 188 13.95 15.78 -8.14
C GLU A 188 13.38 15.93 -6.71
N LEU A 189 13.36 17.17 -6.20
CA LEU A 189 12.98 17.53 -4.82
C LEU A 189 11.67 16.87 -4.34
N HIS A 190 10.66 16.78 -5.20
CA HIS A 190 9.37 16.13 -4.93
C HIS A 190 9.45 14.64 -4.54
N THR A 191 10.60 13.99 -4.74
CA THR A 191 10.83 12.61 -4.29
C THR A 191 11.17 12.53 -2.81
N TYR A 192 11.68 13.61 -2.22
CA TYR A 192 12.01 13.73 -0.80
C TYR A 192 10.78 14.16 0.00
N LYS A 193 9.78 13.27 0.04
CA LYS A 193 8.50 13.45 0.75
C LYS A 193 8.21 12.28 1.69
N GLY A 194 7.20 12.43 2.55
CA GLY A 194 6.81 11.43 3.54
C GLY A 194 7.97 11.03 4.45
N ILE A 195 8.14 9.73 4.67
CA ILE A 195 9.22 9.17 5.51
C ILE A 195 10.61 9.54 4.96
N PHE A 196 10.79 9.36 3.66
CA PHE A 196 12.08 9.64 3.01
C PHE A 196 12.43 11.13 3.09
N GLY A 197 11.44 12.00 2.87
CA GLY A 197 11.59 13.44 3.08
C GLY A 197 11.94 13.81 4.52
N SER A 198 11.33 13.14 5.50
CA SER A 198 11.58 13.37 6.93
C SER A 198 13.01 12.98 7.32
N HIS A 199 13.50 11.85 6.80
CA HIS A 199 14.91 11.46 6.91
C HIS A 199 15.85 12.45 6.21
N MET A 200 15.48 12.92 5.01
CA MET A 200 16.25 13.90 4.25
C MET A 200 16.35 15.24 4.97
N ALA A 201 15.27 15.70 5.62
CA ALA A 201 15.29 16.91 6.44
C ALA A 201 16.37 16.81 7.54
N GLN A 202 16.41 15.69 8.26
CA GLN A 202 17.45 15.46 9.28
C GLN A 202 18.85 15.32 8.68
N LEU A 203 18.98 14.72 7.50
CA LEU A 203 20.26 14.57 6.81
C LEU A 203 20.81 15.94 6.36
N PHE A 204 19.98 16.82 5.83
CA PHE A 204 20.38 18.19 5.50
C PHE A 204 20.74 19.00 6.74
N ARG A 205 20.00 18.88 7.85
CA ARG A 205 20.38 19.47 9.15
C ARG A 205 21.80 19.03 9.57
N ARG A 206 22.10 17.72 9.49
CA ARG A 206 23.44 17.17 9.80
C ARG A 206 24.52 17.71 8.87
N ILE A 207 24.26 17.76 7.56
CA ILE A 207 25.23 18.29 6.59
C ILE A 207 25.47 19.78 6.78
N ASN A 208 24.43 20.59 6.98
CA ASN A 208 24.57 22.02 7.27
C ASN A 208 25.40 22.26 8.53
N ARG A 209 25.12 21.50 9.59
CA ARG A 209 25.91 21.51 10.83
C ARG A 209 27.39 21.19 10.60
N ILE A 210 27.67 20.13 9.83
CA ILE A 210 29.03 19.73 9.49
C ILE A 210 29.74 20.79 8.64
N CYS A 211 29.05 21.39 7.68
CA CYS A 211 29.59 22.48 6.85
C CYS A 211 29.97 23.68 7.72
N ARG A 212 29.06 24.13 8.61
CA ARG A 212 29.33 25.22 9.56
C ARG A 212 30.52 24.92 10.45
N HIS A 213 30.67 23.68 10.93
CA HIS A 213 31.84 23.26 11.70
C HIS A 213 33.16 23.41 10.93
N TYR A 214 33.15 23.21 9.61
CA TYR A 214 34.32 23.42 8.76
C TYR A 214 34.43 24.85 8.20
N GLY A 215 33.50 25.75 8.54
CA GLY A 215 33.51 27.15 8.13
C GLY A 215 32.84 27.43 6.78
N SER A 216 32.01 26.52 6.26
CA SER A 216 31.25 26.72 5.03
C SER A 216 29.75 26.80 5.29
N ASP A 217 29.05 27.58 4.47
CA ASP A 217 27.59 27.63 4.43
C ASP A 217 27.11 27.57 2.97
N PRO A 218 26.86 26.36 2.43
CA PRO A 218 26.60 26.19 1.01
C PRO A 218 25.23 26.76 0.59
N GLN A 219 25.18 27.32 -0.61
CA GLN A 219 23.96 27.74 -1.28
C GLN A 219 23.28 26.52 -1.91
N TYR A 220 21.96 26.43 -1.79
CA TYR A 220 21.18 25.34 -2.35
C TYR A 220 20.58 25.72 -3.70
N ILE A 221 20.57 24.77 -4.63
CA ILE A 221 19.88 24.89 -5.92
C ILE A 221 18.99 23.66 -6.05
N ALA A 222 17.68 23.84 -5.94
CA ALA A 222 16.72 22.74 -5.97
C ALA A 222 16.01 22.66 -7.32
N CYS A 223 15.82 21.45 -7.83
CA CYS A 223 15.03 21.16 -9.03
C CYS A 223 13.93 20.18 -8.69
N SER A 224 12.74 20.36 -9.26
CA SER A 224 11.61 19.47 -9.05
C SER A 224 10.74 19.36 -10.29
N ALA A 225 9.90 18.33 -10.34
CA ALA A 225 8.67 18.39 -11.11
C ALA A 225 7.64 19.29 -10.41
N THR A 226 6.55 19.60 -11.12
CA THR A 226 5.49 20.49 -10.63
C THR A 226 4.77 19.87 -9.43
N ILE A 227 4.74 20.62 -8.33
CA ILE A 227 4.11 20.32 -7.03
C ILE A 227 3.49 21.61 -6.48
N ALA A 228 2.48 21.53 -5.60
CA ALA A 228 1.80 22.73 -5.10
C ALA A 228 2.62 23.59 -4.12
N ASN A 229 3.52 22.99 -3.34
CA ASN A 229 4.22 23.67 -2.25
C ASN A 229 5.77 23.56 -2.33
N PRO A 230 6.39 23.89 -3.48
CA PRO A 230 7.82 23.64 -3.71
C PRO A 230 8.76 24.44 -2.81
N VAL A 231 8.45 25.71 -2.56
CA VAL A 231 9.23 26.58 -1.66
C VAL A 231 9.17 26.02 -0.25
N GLN A 232 7.95 25.77 0.26
CA GLN A 232 7.74 25.22 1.59
C GLN A 232 8.43 23.85 1.77
N LEU A 233 8.38 22.98 0.76
CA LEU A 233 9.09 21.69 0.78
C LEU A 233 10.61 21.89 0.87
N ALA A 234 11.18 22.75 0.02
CA ALA A 234 12.62 23.02 0.00
C ALA A 234 13.10 23.61 1.33
N GLU A 235 12.33 24.54 1.90
CA GLU A 235 12.57 25.14 3.20
C GLU A 235 12.47 24.12 4.34
N ASN A 236 11.44 23.27 4.34
CA ASN A 236 11.27 22.23 5.34
C ASN A 236 12.39 21.17 5.31
N LEU A 237 12.87 20.83 4.11
CA LEU A 237 13.96 19.87 3.93
C LEU A 237 15.32 20.47 4.33
N THR A 238 15.64 21.67 3.87
CA THR A 238 17.02 22.21 3.98
C THR A 238 17.21 23.16 5.16
N GLY A 239 16.13 23.74 5.69
CA GLY A 239 16.17 24.80 6.70
C GLY A 239 16.62 26.16 6.18
N LYS A 240 16.61 26.39 4.86
CA LYS A 240 17.02 27.66 4.22
C LYS A 240 15.89 28.25 3.37
N PRO A 241 15.81 29.59 3.21
CA PRO A 241 14.77 30.24 2.39
C PRO A 241 15.02 30.02 0.88
N PHE A 242 13.94 29.92 0.09
CA PHE A 242 14.00 29.72 -1.37
C PHE A 242 13.21 30.77 -2.16
N GLN A 243 13.64 30.99 -3.41
CA GLN A 243 12.89 31.75 -4.42
C GLN A 243 12.43 30.81 -5.55
N LEU A 244 11.18 30.93 -5.96
CA LEU A 244 10.54 30.06 -6.94
C LEU A 244 10.87 30.45 -8.38
N VAL A 245 11.22 29.47 -9.21
CA VAL A 245 11.32 29.59 -10.67
C VAL A 245 10.31 28.63 -11.30
N GLU A 246 9.20 29.18 -11.79
CA GLU A 246 8.06 28.39 -12.28
C GLU A 246 7.87 28.44 -13.80
N GLN A 247 8.12 29.60 -14.42
CA GLN A 247 7.79 29.80 -15.83
C GLN A 247 8.77 29.09 -16.77
N SER A 248 8.37 27.94 -17.29
CA SER A 248 9.15 27.19 -18.28
C SER A 248 9.22 27.92 -19.62
N GLY A 249 10.45 28.28 -20.02
CA GLY A 249 10.75 28.79 -21.36
C GLY A 249 11.05 27.72 -22.40
N ALA A 250 11.03 26.43 -22.04
CA ALA A 250 11.28 25.35 -22.98
C ALA A 250 10.10 25.17 -23.95
N PRO A 251 10.36 24.81 -25.22
CA PRO A 251 9.29 24.55 -26.18
C PRO A 251 8.52 23.29 -25.78
N MET A 252 7.21 23.29 -26.04
CA MET A 252 6.36 22.12 -25.86
C MET A 252 5.63 21.81 -27.16
N ALA A 253 5.72 20.56 -27.60
CA ALA A 253 4.90 20.07 -28.71
C ALA A 253 3.47 19.80 -28.24
N LYS A 254 2.54 19.75 -29.20
CA LYS A 254 1.13 19.43 -28.93
C LYS A 254 1.01 18.03 -28.32
N ARG A 255 0.18 17.88 -27.28
CA ARG A 255 -0.02 16.60 -26.58
C ARG A 255 -1.50 16.29 -26.41
N HIS A 256 -1.86 15.05 -26.73
CA HIS A 256 -3.22 14.54 -26.55
C HIS A 256 -3.30 13.70 -25.28
N TYR A 257 -4.24 14.00 -24.40
CA TYR A 257 -4.61 13.13 -23.28
C TYR A 257 -5.95 12.48 -23.57
N VAL A 258 -5.98 11.15 -23.53
CA VAL A 258 -7.16 10.34 -23.85
C VAL A 258 -7.50 9.47 -22.65
N PHE A 259 -8.74 9.52 -22.19
CA PHE A 259 -9.23 8.69 -21.10
C PHE A 259 -10.11 7.57 -21.65
N LEU A 260 -9.76 6.33 -21.32
CA LEU A 260 -10.51 5.14 -21.71
C LEU A 260 -11.02 4.42 -20.47
N ASN A 261 -12.30 4.05 -20.46
CA ASN A 261 -12.93 3.30 -19.38
C ASN A 261 -13.48 1.96 -19.90
N PRO A 262 -12.66 0.89 -19.89
CA PRO A 262 -13.07 -0.39 -20.44
C PRO A 262 -13.91 -1.22 -19.47
N GLU A 263 -14.91 -1.93 -20.01
CA GLU A 263 -15.63 -2.99 -19.29
C GLU A 263 -14.82 -4.29 -19.17
N ILE A 264 -13.87 -4.48 -20.08
CA ILE A 264 -12.94 -5.62 -20.06
C ILE A 264 -11.68 -5.30 -19.26
N SER A 265 -10.85 -6.32 -19.00
CA SER A 265 -9.59 -6.18 -18.25
C SER A 265 -8.72 -5.03 -18.78
N VAL A 266 -8.40 -4.08 -17.89
CA VAL A 266 -7.51 -2.93 -18.15
C VAL A 266 -6.18 -3.36 -18.77
N ASN A 267 -5.64 -4.49 -18.32
CA ASN A 267 -4.36 -4.97 -18.79
C ASN A 267 -4.46 -5.53 -20.22
N THR A 268 -5.60 -6.14 -20.59
CA THR A 268 -5.86 -6.59 -21.95
C THR A 268 -5.93 -5.42 -22.91
N ILE A 269 -6.63 -4.34 -22.54
CA ILE A 269 -6.69 -3.12 -23.34
C ILE A 269 -5.31 -2.48 -23.45
N ALA A 270 -4.55 -2.41 -22.35
CA ALA A 270 -3.17 -1.90 -22.38
C ALA A 270 -2.28 -2.70 -23.34
N SER A 271 -2.34 -4.04 -23.33
CA SER A 271 -1.61 -4.90 -24.28
C SER A 271 -2.02 -4.65 -25.73
N ARG A 272 -3.32 -4.46 -26.02
CA ARG A 272 -3.81 -4.16 -27.39
C ARG A 272 -3.35 -2.79 -27.87
N LEU A 273 -3.49 -1.76 -27.04
CA LEU A 273 -3.04 -0.40 -27.35
C LEU A 273 -1.52 -0.32 -27.54
N PHE A 274 -0.77 -1.08 -26.75
CA PHE A 274 0.69 -1.18 -26.91
C PHE A 274 1.07 -1.76 -28.28
N ARG A 275 0.42 -2.86 -28.69
CA ARG A 275 0.61 -3.47 -30.01
C ARG A 275 0.21 -2.52 -31.14
N LEU A 276 -0.97 -1.91 -31.05
CA LEU A 276 -1.46 -0.93 -32.01
C LEU A 276 -0.49 0.26 -32.17
N GLY A 277 0.06 0.76 -31.06
CA GLY A 277 1.07 1.81 -31.08
C GLY A 277 2.32 1.39 -31.88
N ILE A 278 2.86 0.20 -31.57
CA ILE A 278 4.03 -0.34 -32.26
C ILE A 278 3.76 -0.59 -33.75
N GLU A 279 2.61 -1.17 -34.10
CA GLU A 279 2.18 -1.44 -35.48
C GLU A 279 2.10 -0.15 -36.31
N LEU A 280 1.64 0.95 -35.70
CA LEU A 280 1.57 2.28 -36.33
C LEU A 280 2.90 3.05 -36.28
N GLY A 281 3.98 2.43 -35.81
CA GLY A 281 5.33 3.00 -35.76
C GLY A 281 5.58 3.95 -34.59
N LEU A 282 4.70 3.98 -33.58
CA LEU A 282 4.87 4.82 -32.38
C LEU A 282 5.78 4.11 -31.36
N LYS A 283 6.82 4.81 -30.91
CA LYS A 283 7.63 4.34 -29.78
C LYS A 283 6.82 4.46 -28.50
N THR A 284 6.56 3.34 -27.83
CA THR A 284 5.51 3.25 -26.83
C THR A 284 6.03 2.87 -25.44
N ILE A 285 5.57 3.57 -24.41
CA ILE A 285 5.80 3.21 -23.00
C ILE A 285 4.48 2.90 -22.30
N VAL A 286 4.46 1.81 -21.52
CA VAL A 286 3.33 1.44 -20.66
C VAL A 286 3.77 1.55 -19.21
N PHE A 287 3.04 2.30 -18.40
CA PHE A 287 3.27 2.38 -16.96
C PHE A 287 2.23 1.56 -16.20
N THR A 288 2.69 0.68 -15.32
CA THR A 288 1.85 -0.13 -14.44
C THR A 288 2.16 0.15 -12.95
N LYS A 289 1.20 -0.11 -12.06
CA LYS A 289 1.37 0.12 -10.61
C LYS A 289 2.19 -0.96 -9.90
N ALA A 290 2.20 -2.18 -10.43
CA ALA A 290 2.78 -3.32 -9.74
C ALA A 290 3.77 -4.07 -10.64
N ARG A 291 4.89 -4.48 -10.04
CA ARG A 291 5.95 -5.29 -10.69
C ARG A 291 5.35 -6.51 -11.39
N LYS A 292 4.42 -7.17 -10.72
CA LYS A 292 3.70 -8.35 -11.24
C LYS A 292 2.94 -8.06 -12.54
N ILE A 293 2.19 -6.95 -12.59
CA ILE A 293 1.41 -6.59 -13.80
C ILE A 293 2.34 -6.18 -14.95
N THR A 294 3.48 -5.52 -14.66
CA THR A 294 4.50 -5.22 -15.67
C THR A 294 4.94 -6.48 -16.42
N GLU A 295 5.27 -7.53 -15.67
CA GLU A 295 5.74 -8.81 -16.20
C GLU A 295 4.63 -9.56 -16.96
N LEU A 296 3.39 -9.51 -16.46
CA LEU A 296 2.25 -10.16 -17.12
C LEU A 296 1.90 -9.52 -18.46
N ILE A 297 1.82 -8.17 -18.51
CA ILE A 297 1.55 -7.46 -19.78
C ILE A 297 2.65 -7.75 -20.80
N TYR A 298 3.92 -7.74 -20.36
CA TYR A 298 5.06 -8.10 -21.21
C TYR A 298 4.92 -9.51 -21.77
N HIS A 299 4.63 -10.50 -20.92
CA HIS A 299 4.43 -11.88 -21.33
C HIS A 299 3.29 -12.02 -22.33
N TRP A 300 2.13 -11.41 -22.09
CA TRP A 300 0.98 -11.51 -23.00
C TRP A 300 1.23 -10.87 -24.36
N VAL A 301 2.01 -9.80 -24.42
CA VAL A 301 2.41 -9.20 -25.70
C VAL A 301 3.34 -10.15 -26.47
N LEU A 302 4.31 -10.77 -25.80
CA LEU A 302 5.22 -11.72 -26.45
C LEU A 302 4.52 -13.01 -26.90
N GLU A 303 3.57 -13.50 -26.13
CA GLU A 303 2.78 -14.67 -26.51
C GLU A 303 1.95 -14.41 -27.77
N ALA A 304 1.41 -13.19 -27.91
CA ALA A 304 0.66 -12.78 -29.10
C ALA A 304 1.56 -12.44 -30.29
N GLU A 305 2.74 -11.85 -30.06
CA GLU A 305 3.68 -11.37 -31.08
C GLU A 305 5.14 -11.78 -30.77
N PRO A 306 5.51 -13.07 -30.93
CA PRO A 306 6.83 -13.57 -30.53
C PRO A 306 8.01 -12.85 -31.20
N GLN A 307 7.81 -12.30 -32.40
CA GLN A 307 8.82 -11.54 -33.14
C GLN A 307 9.24 -10.23 -32.45
N LEU A 308 8.47 -9.74 -31.47
CA LEU A 308 8.79 -8.53 -30.72
C LEU A 308 9.80 -8.77 -29.58
N GLU A 309 10.20 -10.02 -29.28
CA GLU A 309 11.10 -10.37 -28.16
C GLU A 309 12.35 -9.50 -28.05
N ARG A 310 12.97 -9.15 -29.20
CA ARG A 310 14.18 -8.31 -29.24
C ARG A 310 13.92 -6.80 -29.36
N ARG A 311 12.66 -6.41 -29.51
CA ARG A 311 12.20 -5.03 -29.76
C ARG A 311 11.42 -4.43 -28.58
N ILE A 312 10.98 -5.24 -27.62
CA ILE A 312 10.29 -4.75 -26.42
C ILE A 312 10.92 -5.30 -25.14
N SER A 313 10.68 -4.65 -24.01
CA SER A 313 11.19 -5.12 -22.71
C SER A 313 10.28 -4.74 -21.55
N ALA A 314 10.37 -5.48 -20.45
CA ALA A 314 9.86 -5.05 -19.15
C ALA A 314 10.93 -4.23 -18.41
N TYR A 315 10.55 -3.36 -17.48
CA TYR A 315 11.50 -2.61 -16.64
C TYR A 315 10.98 -2.37 -15.22
N ARG A 316 11.77 -2.74 -14.20
CA ARG A 316 11.44 -2.51 -12.78
C ARG A 316 12.68 -2.45 -11.89
N ALA A 317 12.54 -1.79 -10.73
CA ALA A 317 13.64 -1.57 -9.79
C ALA A 317 14.31 -2.84 -9.23
N GLY A 318 13.60 -3.98 -9.21
CA GLY A 318 14.13 -5.26 -8.71
C GLY A 318 14.95 -6.08 -9.72
N PHE A 319 15.27 -5.52 -10.90
CA PHE A 319 16.22 -6.10 -11.85
C PHE A 319 17.66 -5.78 -11.47
N LEU A 320 18.60 -6.60 -11.93
CA LEU A 320 20.01 -6.39 -11.70
C LEU A 320 20.45 -5.07 -12.35
N PRO A 321 21.43 -4.35 -11.78
CA PRO A 321 21.93 -3.10 -12.35
C PRO A 321 22.40 -3.22 -13.80
N ALA A 322 23.04 -4.34 -14.17
CA ALA A 322 23.50 -4.59 -15.53
C ALA A 322 22.34 -4.69 -16.53
N GLU A 323 21.26 -5.39 -16.16
CA GLU A 323 20.06 -5.57 -17.00
C GLU A 323 19.37 -4.22 -17.26
N ARG A 324 19.23 -3.39 -16.22
CA ARG A 324 18.63 -2.06 -16.36
C ARG A 324 19.41 -1.17 -17.32
N ARG A 325 20.74 -1.15 -17.21
CA ARG A 325 21.63 -0.38 -18.09
C ARG A 325 21.52 -0.83 -19.56
N GLU A 326 21.40 -2.13 -19.80
CA GLU A 326 21.22 -2.66 -21.14
C GLU A 326 19.89 -2.18 -21.76
N ILE A 327 18.79 -2.22 -21.00
CA ILE A 327 17.48 -1.77 -21.45
C ILE A 327 17.50 -0.26 -21.73
N GLU A 328 18.07 0.53 -20.84
CA GLU A 328 18.21 1.99 -20.98
C GLU A 328 19.01 2.37 -22.24
N ALA A 329 20.15 1.70 -22.49
CA ALA A 329 20.95 1.93 -23.68
C ALA A 329 20.19 1.58 -24.97
N LYS A 330 19.41 0.49 -24.97
CA LYS A 330 18.59 0.09 -26.11
C LYS A 330 17.41 1.03 -26.36
N LEU A 331 16.82 1.61 -25.31
CA LEU A 331 15.80 2.66 -25.42
C LEU A 331 16.39 3.93 -26.04
N ASN A 332 17.52 4.40 -25.51
CA ASN A 332 18.18 5.63 -25.97
C ASN A 332 18.63 5.52 -27.45
N SER A 333 19.23 4.39 -27.83
CA SER A 333 19.61 4.12 -29.23
C SER A 333 18.44 3.89 -30.18
N GLY A 334 17.21 3.73 -29.67
CA GLY A 334 16.03 3.41 -30.47
C GLY A 334 15.96 1.96 -30.96
N ALA A 335 16.81 1.07 -30.42
CA ALA A 335 16.76 -0.36 -30.73
C ALA A 335 15.47 -1.04 -30.21
N LEU A 336 14.95 -0.54 -29.08
CA LEU A 336 13.63 -0.91 -28.55
C LEU A 336 12.53 0.00 -29.10
N TRP A 337 11.42 -0.61 -29.50
CA TRP A 337 10.20 0.05 -29.98
C TRP A 337 9.21 0.31 -28.84
N GLY A 338 9.31 -0.43 -27.74
CA GLY A 338 8.53 -0.11 -26.55
C GLY A 338 9.01 -0.77 -25.27
N VAL A 339 8.50 -0.26 -24.15
CA VAL A 339 8.84 -0.75 -22.81
C VAL A 339 7.61 -0.74 -21.91
N ILE A 340 7.45 -1.80 -21.12
CA ILE A 340 6.44 -1.87 -20.04
C ILE A 340 7.17 -1.70 -18.72
N SER A 341 6.84 -0.68 -17.95
CA SER A 341 7.57 -0.29 -16.75
C SER A 341 6.67 -0.04 -15.54
N THR A 342 7.26 -0.17 -14.36
CA THR A 342 6.70 0.41 -13.13
C THR A 342 7.01 1.92 -13.06
N SER A 343 6.85 2.57 -11.90
CA SER A 343 7.37 3.92 -11.67
C SER A 343 8.89 4.04 -11.81
N ALA A 344 9.62 2.94 -12.02
CA ALA A 344 11.07 2.96 -12.17
C ALA A 344 11.57 3.78 -13.39
N LEU A 345 10.76 3.96 -14.44
CA LEU A 345 11.07 4.88 -15.57
C LEU A 345 10.31 6.21 -15.48
N GLU A 346 9.63 6.49 -14.36
CA GLU A 346 8.95 7.77 -14.13
C GLU A 346 9.95 8.92 -13.97
N MET A 347 11.11 8.62 -13.39
CA MET A 347 12.13 9.60 -12.96
C MET A 347 13.19 9.85 -14.04
N GLY A 348 13.83 11.03 -13.98
CA GLY A 348 14.66 11.77 -14.96
C GLY A 348 15.65 11.10 -15.94
N ILE A 349 15.65 9.78 -16.12
CA ILE A 349 16.54 9.08 -17.07
C ILE A 349 16.18 9.50 -18.50
N ASP A 350 17.20 9.74 -19.32
CA ASP A 350 17.02 10.09 -20.72
C ASP A 350 16.73 8.83 -21.57
N ILE A 351 15.46 8.44 -21.63
CA ILE A 351 14.99 7.26 -22.36
C ILE A 351 14.75 7.51 -23.86
N GLY A 352 15.22 8.64 -24.40
CA GLY A 352 15.04 9.01 -25.81
C GLY A 352 13.67 9.61 -26.13
N SER A 353 13.34 9.69 -27.43
CA SER A 353 12.05 10.21 -27.92
C SER A 353 10.99 9.10 -27.97
N LEU A 354 10.01 9.18 -27.09
CA LEU A 354 8.82 8.33 -27.12
C LEU A 354 7.60 9.13 -27.62
N ASP A 355 6.65 8.43 -28.24
CA ASP A 355 5.50 9.05 -28.92
C ASP A 355 4.16 8.75 -28.22
N LEU A 356 4.04 7.56 -27.62
CA LEU A 356 2.83 7.08 -26.96
C LEU A 356 3.10 6.63 -25.52
N CYS A 357 2.35 7.17 -24.56
CA CYS A 357 2.38 6.76 -23.16
C CYS A 357 1.03 6.15 -22.79
N ILE A 358 1.03 4.95 -22.22
CA ILE A 358 -0.16 4.26 -21.74
C ILE A 358 -0.05 4.14 -20.21
N LEU A 359 -0.97 4.76 -19.48
CA LEU A 359 -1.09 4.64 -18.04
C LEU A 359 -2.14 3.56 -17.74
N VAL A 360 -1.69 2.43 -17.18
CA VAL A 360 -2.56 1.35 -16.73
C VAL A 360 -3.10 1.72 -15.35
N GLY A 361 -4.20 2.44 -15.38
CA GLY A 361 -4.82 3.10 -14.24
C GLY A 361 -4.19 4.43 -13.86
N TYR A 362 -4.88 5.17 -13.00
CA TYR A 362 -4.39 6.44 -12.47
C TYR A 362 -3.13 6.23 -11.60
N PRO A 363 -1.99 6.88 -11.87
CA PRO A 363 -0.72 6.68 -11.17
C PRO A 363 -0.69 6.85 -9.65
N GLY A 364 -1.73 7.40 -9.04
CA GLY A 364 -1.82 7.70 -7.61
C GLY A 364 -1.82 9.20 -7.34
N THR A 365 -1.10 9.98 -8.15
CA THR A 365 -1.09 11.45 -8.09
C THR A 365 -1.14 12.07 -9.49
N ILE A 366 -1.67 13.29 -9.57
CA ILE A 366 -1.76 14.11 -10.77
C ILE A 366 -0.34 14.41 -11.23
N SER A 367 0.55 14.79 -10.30
CA SER A 367 1.96 15.04 -10.63
C SER A 367 2.59 13.82 -11.32
N ALA A 368 2.42 12.60 -10.79
CA ALA A 368 2.95 11.39 -11.42
C ALA A 368 2.34 11.14 -12.82
N ALA A 369 1.05 11.39 -13.01
CA ALA A 369 0.41 11.24 -14.32
C ALA A 369 0.98 12.21 -15.37
N PHE A 370 1.20 13.47 -15.00
CA PHE A 370 1.81 14.45 -15.88
C PHE A 370 3.31 14.18 -16.10
N GLN A 371 4.04 13.71 -15.09
CA GLN A 371 5.46 13.32 -15.23
C GLN A 371 5.63 12.15 -16.18
N ARG A 372 4.83 11.08 -16.01
CA ARG A 372 4.82 9.92 -16.91
C ARG A 372 4.42 10.32 -18.33
N GLY A 373 3.39 11.16 -18.47
CA GLY A 373 3.01 11.74 -19.76
C GLY A 373 4.08 12.67 -20.36
N GLY A 374 4.89 13.32 -19.52
CA GLY A 374 6.04 14.13 -19.92
C GLY A 374 7.22 13.34 -20.47
N ARG A 375 7.16 11.99 -20.42
CA ARG A 375 8.14 11.10 -21.06
C ARG A 375 7.93 10.99 -22.57
N VAL A 376 6.78 11.42 -23.09
CA VAL A 376 6.46 11.42 -24.53
C VAL A 376 6.38 12.83 -25.12
N GLY A 377 6.66 12.94 -26.41
CA GLY A 377 6.46 14.16 -27.20
C GLY A 377 7.30 15.35 -26.78
N ARG A 378 8.62 15.15 -26.63
CA ARG A 378 9.55 16.24 -26.32
C ARG A 378 9.70 17.24 -27.49
N LYS A 379 9.75 16.74 -28.72
CA LYS A 379 9.91 17.55 -29.96
C LYS A 379 8.76 17.37 -30.95
N THR A 380 8.01 16.29 -30.82
CA THR A 380 6.95 15.86 -31.75
C THR A 380 5.62 15.75 -31.03
N GLU A 381 4.53 15.79 -31.79
CA GLU A 381 3.18 15.55 -31.26
C GLU A 381 3.12 14.16 -30.59
N SER A 382 2.40 14.05 -29.47
CA SER A 382 2.35 12.80 -28.68
C SER A 382 0.97 12.51 -28.10
N VAL A 383 0.79 11.27 -27.65
CA VAL A 383 -0.44 10.79 -27.03
C VAL A 383 -0.14 10.17 -25.66
N VAL A 384 -0.96 10.53 -24.67
CA VAL A 384 -1.03 9.90 -23.36
C VAL A 384 -2.42 9.30 -23.21
N VAL A 385 -2.50 7.99 -23.02
CA VAL A 385 -3.75 7.26 -22.82
C VAL A 385 -3.82 6.80 -21.37
N MET A 386 -4.81 7.24 -20.61
CA MET A 386 -5.13 6.69 -19.30
C MET A 386 -6.24 5.67 -19.43
N VAL A 387 -5.91 4.40 -19.19
CA VAL A 387 -6.89 3.30 -19.20
C VAL A 387 -7.33 3.07 -17.76
N ALA A 388 -8.56 3.47 -17.41
CA ALA A 388 -9.06 3.35 -16.05
C ALA A 388 -9.16 1.90 -15.60
N GLN A 389 -8.77 1.67 -14.36
CA GLN A 389 -9.15 0.49 -13.62
C GLN A 389 -10.56 0.69 -13.05
N GLN A 390 -11.19 -0.41 -12.65
CA GLN A 390 -12.49 -0.35 -11.97
C GLN A 390 -12.40 0.20 -10.54
N ASN A 391 -11.28 0.82 -10.12
CA ASN A 391 -11.10 1.33 -8.76
C ASN A 391 -11.73 2.73 -8.57
N ALA A 392 -12.06 3.10 -7.33
CA ALA A 392 -12.76 4.33 -6.97
C ALA A 392 -12.15 5.60 -7.56
N LEU A 393 -10.85 5.76 -7.39
CA LEU A 393 -10.14 6.96 -7.79
C LEU A 393 -10.06 7.11 -9.31
N ASP A 394 -9.79 6.01 -10.02
CA ASP A 394 -9.81 5.98 -11.49
C ASP A 394 -11.21 6.34 -12.02
N GLN A 395 -12.27 5.76 -11.45
CA GLN A 395 -13.65 6.02 -11.88
C GLN A 395 -14.12 7.43 -11.53
N TYR A 396 -13.65 8.02 -10.43
CA TYR A 396 -13.87 9.44 -10.13
C TYR A 396 -13.40 10.32 -11.29
N PHE A 397 -12.17 10.12 -11.79
CA PHE A 397 -11.61 10.91 -12.89
C PHE A 397 -12.25 10.59 -14.24
N MET A 398 -12.76 9.39 -14.45
CA MET A 398 -13.56 9.08 -15.64
C MET A 398 -14.88 9.85 -15.64
N ARG A 399 -15.54 9.99 -14.48
CA ARG A 399 -16.78 10.78 -14.35
C ARG A 399 -16.55 12.28 -14.30
N ASN A 400 -15.39 12.70 -13.81
CA ASN A 400 -15.02 14.10 -13.62
C ASN A 400 -13.65 14.37 -14.28
N PRO A 401 -13.54 14.32 -15.62
CA PRO A 401 -12.26 14.51 -16.30
C PRO A 401 -11.72 15.93 -16.14
N ASP A 402 -12.59 16.94 -16.08
CA ASP A 402 -12.18 18.34 -15.88
C ASP A 402 -11.50 18.54 -14.52
N ASP A 403 -11.89 17.79 -13.49
CA ASP A 403 -11.21 17.79 -12.19
C ASP A 403 -9.75 17.34 -12.31
N PHE A 404 -9.43 16.38 -13.20
CA PHE A 404 -8.05 15.92 -13.38
C PHE A 404 -7.14 17.03 -13.95
N PHE A 405 -7.65 17.83 -14.88
CA PHE A 405 -6.87 18.89 -15.55
C PHE A 405 -6.94 20.24 -14.83
N GLY A 406 -8.03 20.51 -14.10
CA GLY A 406 -8.24 21.78 -13.40
C GLY A 406 -7.70 21.81 -11.97
N ARG A 407 -7.38 20.66 -11.37
CA ARG A 407 -6.84 20.60 -10.01
C ARG A 407 -5.39 21.10 -9.94
N PRO A 408 -5.03 21.79 -8.85
CA PRO A 408 -3.63 22.02 -8.54
C PRO A 408 -2.94 20.68 -8.27
N PHE A 409 -1.64 20.60 -8.55
CA PHE A 409 -0.82 19.46 -8.15
C PHE A 409 -0.88 19.26 -6.64
N GLU A 410 -0.71 18.03 -6.17
CA GLU A 410 -0.78 17.74 -4.75
C GLU A 410 0.41 18.35 -3.98
N ALA A 411 0.26 18.53 -2.67
CA ALA A 411 1.30 19.06 -1.79
C ALA A 411 2.17 17.93 -1.21
N ALA A 412 3.49 18.12 -1.22
CA ALA A 412 4.43 17.23 -0.56
C ALA A 412 4.45 17.49 0.94
N VAL A 413 4.22 16.43 1.73
CA VAL A 413 4.24 16.48 3.20
C VAL A 413 5.56 15.90 3.70
N VAL A 414 6.16 16.55 4.70
CA VAL A 414 7.36 16.10 5.39
C VAL A 414 7.21 16.44 6.87
N ASP A 415 7.42 15.47 7.75
CA ASP A 415 7.47 15.69 9.19
C ASP A 415 8.93 15.68 9.69
N LYS A 416 9.52 16.87 9.79
CA LYS A 416 10.87 17.06 10.33
C LYS A 416 10.96 16.90 11.85
N GLU A 417 9.86 16.64 12.54
CA GLU A 417 9.79 16.47 13.98
C GLU A 417 9.35 15.06 14.40
N ASN A 418 9.19 14.12 13.44
CA ASN A 418 8.94 12.71 13.72
C ASN A 418 9.98 12.18 14.73
N ARG A 419 9.52 11.82 15.92
CA ARG A 419 10.36 11.46 17.08
C ARG A 419 11.21 10.20 16.82
N TYR A 420 10.71 9.24 16.04
CA TYR A 420 11.42 7.99 15.72
C TYR A 420 12.58 8.27 14.75
N ILE A 421 12.36 9.08 13.73
CA ILE A 421 13.40 9.49 12.77
C ILE A 421 14.39 10.41 13.48
N LEU A 422 13.91 11.42 14.19
CA LEU A 422 14.71 12.39 14.92
C LEU A 422 15.65 11.72 15.92
N SER A 423 15.16 10.76 16.72
CA SER A 423 15.97 10.03 17.71
C SER A 423 17.16 9.27 17.09
N LYS A 424 16.97 8.64 15.92
CA LYS A 424 18.04 7.98 15.18
C LYS A 424 19.05 8.98 14.61
N HIS A 425 18.57 10.11 14.11
CA HIS A 425 19.42 11.15 13.54
C HIS A 425 20.17 11.97 14.60
N ILE A 426 19.62 12.17 15.80
CA ILE A 426 20.34 12.77 16.94
C ILE A 426 21.54 11.90 17.33
N GLN A 427 21.39 10.57 17.38
CA GLN A 427 22.52 9.67 17.61
C GLN A 427 23.60 9.84 16.54
N CYS A 428 23.22 9.97 15.28
CA CYS A 428 24.18 10.24 14.21
C CYS A 428 24.86 11.60 14.36
N ALA A 429 24.08 12.65 14.60
CA ALA A 429 24.60 13.99 14.82
C ALA A 429 25.60 14.00 15.98
N ALA A 430 25.27 13.40 17.12
CA ALA A 430 26.14 13.30 18.30
C ALA A 430 27.39 12.43 18.07
N ALA A 431 27.35 11.45 17.16
CA ALA A 431 28.53 10.67 16.75
C ALA A 431 29.46 11.45 15.81
N GLU A 432 28.89 12.30 14.95
CA GLU A 432 29.62 13.14 14.00
C GLU A 432 30.34 14.28 14.73
N ILE A 433 29.57 15.11 15.43
CA ILE A 433 30.05 16.25 16.21
C ILE A 433 29.26 16.26 17.52
N PRO A 434 29.91 16.33 18.70
CA PRO A 434 29.19 16.36 19.97
C PRO A 434 28.16 17.51 19.99
N ILE A 435 26.95 17.25 20.47
CA ILE A 435 25.87 18.26 20.53
C ILE A 435 25.98 19.01 21.85
N ASP A 436 26.02 20.34 21.81
CA ASP A 436 26.00 21.18 23.00
C ASP A 436 24.73 22.05 23.08
N ALA A 437 24.59 22.82 24.16
CA ALA A 437 23.42 23.67 24.38
C ALA A 437 23.29 24.82 23.38
N GLN A 438 24.37 25.20 22.68
CA GLN A 438 24.35 26.25 21.65
C GLN A 438 24.01 25.72 20.26
N GLU A 439 23.73 24.41 20.13
CA GLU A 439 23.38 23.79 18.86
C GLU A 439 22.01 24.26 18.35
N GLU A 440 22.01 24.86 17.16
CA GLU A 440 20.80 25.40 16.52
C GLU A 440 19.86 24.30 16.00
N PHE A 441 20.41 23.24 15.38
CA PHE A 441 19.61 22.25 14.66
C PHE A 441 19.03 21.16 15.57
N TYR A 442 19.79 20.76 16.60
CA TYR A 442 19.47 19.68 17.54
C TYR A 442 19.53 20.18 18.98
N SER A 443 18.89 21.32 19.24
CA SER A 443 18.83 21.92 20.58
C SER A 443 18.33 20.89 21.61
N PRO A 444 19.13 20.56 22.64
CA PRO A 444 18.69 19.67 23.71
C PRO A 444 17.46 20.19 24.46
N ASP A 445 17.29 21.51 24.57
CA ASP A 445 16.15 22.13 25.26
C ASP A 445 14.85 21.97 24.45
N LYS A 446 14.94 22.05 23.12
CA LYS A 446 13.78 21.84 22.23
C LYS A 446 13.33 20.38 22.20
N TYR A 447 14.27 19.43 22.35
CA TYR A 447 14.03 18.00 22.19
C TYR A 447 14.32 17.21 23.48
N ASP A 448 14.05 17.82 24.63
CA ASP A 448 14.39 17.31 25.97
C ASP A 448 13.88 15.88 26.20
N GLU A 449 12.63 15.58 25.84
CA GLU A 449 12.03 14.25 25.94
C GLU A 449 12.83 13.20 25.15
N VAL A 450 13.28 13.54 23.94
CA VAL A 450 14.03 12.63 23.06
C VAL A 450 15.44 12.40 23.63
N PHE A 451 16.11 13.45 24.10
CA PHE A 451 17.42 13.33 24.74
C PHE A 451 17.36 12.54 26.05
N ALA A 452 16.34 12.79 26.88
CA ALA A 452 16.10 12.06 28.12
C ALA A 452 15.88 10.56 27.86
N LYS A 453 15.01 10.22 26.89
CA LYS A 453 14.76 8.84 26.47
C LYS A 453 16.02 8.15 25.96
N LEU A 454 16.78 8.81 25.08
CA LEU A 454 18.03 8.27 24.54
C LEU A 454 19.11 8.08 25.63
N LYS A 455 19.17 8.98 26.62
CA LYS A 455 20.05 8.82 27.79
C LYS A 455 19.64 7.62 28.64
N GLN A 456 18.35 7.50 28.95
CA GLN A 456 17.81 6.38 29.74
C GLN A 456 18.05 5.03 29.05
N GLN A 457 17.93 4.99 27.72
CA GLN A 457 18.22 3.79 26.90
C GLN A 457 19.73 3.51 26.75
N GLY A 458 20.61 4.35 27.28
CA GLY A 458 22.06 4.19 27.13
C GLY A 458 22.57 4.42 25.70
N LEU A 459 21.81 5.14 24.87
CA LEU A 459 22.16 5.45 23.47
C LEU A 459 22.91 6.78 23.33
N LEU A 460 22.71 7.70 24.28
CA LEU A 460 23.48 8.92 24.44
C LEU A 460 24.16 8.99 25.81
N LYS A 461 25.31 9.65 25.86
CA LYS A 461 26.02 9.99 27.10
C LYS A 461 26.40 11.47 27.12
N GLN A 462 26.51 12.04 28.31
CA GLN A 462 26.99 13.42 28.51
C GLN A 462 28.48 13.44 28.88
N SER A 463 29.17 14.54 28.56
CA SER A 463 30.48 14.87 29.13
C SER A 463 30.40 15.02 30.65
N ALA A 464 31.56 14.95 31.32
CA ALA A 464 31.65 15.09 32.78
C ALA A 464 31.10 16.42 33.30
N ASP A 465 31.18 17.49 32.51
CA ASP A 465 30.61 18.82 32.83
C ASP A 465 29.12 18.97 32.46
N GLY A 466 28.49 17.93 31.90
CA GLY A 466 27.10 17.92 31.48
C GLY A 466 26.78 18.73 30.21
N LYS A 467 27.77 19.36 29.58
CA LYS A 467 27.53 20.35 28.51
C LYS A 467 27.40 19.77 27.11
N ARG A 468 27.95 18.58 26.86
CA ARG A 468 28.03 17.97 25.53
C ARG A 468 27.47 16.56 25.53
N TRP A 469 26.72 16.23 24.49
CA TRP A 469 26.15 14.94 24.23
C TRP A 469 26.93 14.19 23.16
N PHE A 470 27.14 12.89 23.41
CA PHE A 470 27.86 11.98 22.54
C PHE A 470 27.02 10.74 22.29
N SER A 471 27.11 10.19 21.08
CA SER A 471 26.60 8.86 20.81
C SER A 471 27.37 7.81 21.59
N VAL A 472 26.66 6.82 22.12
CA VAL A 472 27.28 5.57 22.64
C VAL A 472 27.57 4.61 21.49
N ILE A 473 26.74 4.63 20.45
CA ILE A 473 26.93 3.82 19.24
C ILE A 473 28.00 4.45 18.35
N ASN A 474 28.99 3.66 17.92
CA ASN A 474 30.08 4.14 17.06
C ASN A 474 29.66 4.40 15.61
N LYS A 475 28.70 3.64 15.06
CA LYS A 475 28.26 3.74 13.66
C LYS A 475 26.73 3.77 13.54
N PRO A 476 26.04 4.72 14.20
CA PRO A 476 24.57 4.79 14.23
C PRO A 476 23.95 4.96 12.84
N GLN A 477 24.67 5.60 11.91
CA GLN A 477 24.21 5.83 10.54
C GLN A 477 23.90 4.55 9.77
N ARG A 478 24.48 3.40 10.16
CA ARG A 478 24.22 2.10 9.52
C ARG A 478 22.84 1.53 9.88
N GLY A 479 22.25 1.99 10.98
CA GLY A 479 20.89 1.62 11.40
C GLY A 479 19.81 2.54 10.83
N ILE A 480 20.17 3.51 9.98
CA ILE A 480 19.23 4.40 9.31
C ILE A 480 18.91 3.85 7.92
N ASP A 481 17.67 3.38 7.77
CA ASP A 481 17.07 3.13 6.48
C ASP A 481 16.28 4.37 6.04
N LEU A 482 16.90 5.19 5.18
CA LEU A 482 16.30 6.45 4.71
C LEU A 482 14.99 6.22 3.95
N ARG A 483 14.80 5.07 3.31
CA ARG A 483 13.63 4.79 2.44
C ARG A 483 12.56 3.97 3.13
N ALA A 484 12.74 3.61 4.40
CA ALA A 484 11.79 2.78 5.15
C ALA A 484 11.40 1.48 4.42
N SER A 485 12.31 0.94 3.60
CA SER A 485 12.11 -0.32 2.88
C SER A 485 12.36 -1.55 3.78
N GLY A 486 12.87 -1.35 4.99
CA GLY A 486 13.27 -2.42 5.90
C GLY A 486 14.53 -3.13 5.41
N VAL A 487 14.86 -4.25 6.05
CA VAL A 487 16.02 -5.05 5.65
C VAL A 487 15.74 -5.69 4.30
N LEU A 488 16.70 -5.60 3.38
CA LEU A 488 16.60 -6.21 2.06
C LEU A 488 16.85 -7.72 2.14
N TYR A 489 15.91 -8.51 1.65
CA TYR A 489 16.05 -9.95 1.52
C TYR A 489 16.62 -10.31 0.14
N THR A 490 17.63 -11.16 0.12
CA THR A 490 18.19 -11.71 -1.13
C THR A 490 17.35 -12.89 -1.57
N ILE A 491 16.99 -12.93 -2.85
CA ILE A 491 16.24 -14.05 -3.45
C ILE A 491 17.25 -14.92 -4.20
N THR A 492 17.40 -16.16 -3.74
CA THR A 492 18.33 -17.15 -4.31
C THR A 492 17.61 -18.36 -4.85
N ASP A 493 18.05 -18.89 -5.97
CA ASP A 493 17.61 -20.22 -6.41
C ASP A 493 18.20 -21.33 -5.52
N ILE A 494 17.70 -22.56 -5.69
CA ILE A 494 18.20 -23.75 -5.00
C ILE A 494 19.70 -24.06 -5.21
N LYS A 495 20.36 -23.40 -6.18
CA LYS A 495 21.79 -23.54 -6.47
C LYS A 495 22.61 -22.36 -5.90
N GLY A 496 21.98 -21.47 -5.14
CA GLY A 496 22.60 -20.28 -4.54
C GLY A 496 22.81 -19.13 -5.52
N ARG A 497 22.24 -19.18 -6.73
CA ARG A 497 22.33 -18.06 -7.69
C ARG A 497 21.35 -16.98 -7.28
N ILE A 498 21.83 -15.73 -7.25
CA ILE A 498 21.00 -14.56 -6.95
C ILE A 498 20.06 -14.31 -8.12
N ILE A 499 18.76 -14.35 -7.86
CA ILE A 499 17.70 -14.03 -8.81
C ILE A 499 17.28 -12.57 -8.66
N GLY A 500 17.27 -12.03 -7.44
CA GLY A 500 16.89 -10.65 -7.19
C GLY A 500 16.82 -10.34 -5.70
N SER A 501 16.04 -9.32 -5.34
CA SER A 501 15.83 -8.93 -3.94
C SER A 501 14.43 -8.37 -3.70
N VAL A 502 13.99 -8.42 -2.43
CA VAL A 502 12.70 -7.89 -1.96
C VAL A 502 12.90 -7.12 -0.64
N SER A 503 12.09 -6.10 -0.40
CA SER A 503 12.10 -5.30 0.82
C SER A 503 11.50 -6.06 2.00
N GLY A 504 11.93 -5.75 3.23
CA GLY A 504 11.45 -6.41 4.45
C GLY A 504 9.95 -6.15 4.71
N SER A 505 9.43 -5.00 4.27
CA SER A 505 8.00 -4.71 4.29
C SER A 505 7.17 -5.64 3.40
N ASN A 506 7.74 -6.08 2.26
CA ASN A 506 7.03 -6.85 1.25
C ASN A 506 7.36 -8.34 1.33
N VAL A 507 8.37 -8.74 2.10
CA VAL A 507 8.81 -10.14 2.14
C VAL A 507 7.69 -11.05 2.64
N PHE A 508 6.93 -10.59 3.62
CA PHE A 508 5.82 -11.35 4.21
C PHE A 508 4.61 -11.46 3.27
N THR A 509 4.46 -10.52 2.33
CA THR A 509 3.33 -10.50 1.38
C THR A 509 3.68 -11.12 0.02
N GLU A 510 4.90 -10.94 -0.46
CA GLU A 510 5.35 -11.36 -1.80
C GLU A 510 6.23 -12.61 -1.78
N CYS A 511 6.88 -12.89 -0.65
CA CYS A 511 7.89 -13.94 -0.51
C CYS A 511 7.66 -14.83 0.72
N HIS A 512 6.42 -14.95 1.17
CA HIS A 512 6.07 -15.97 2.16
C HIS A 512 6.25 -17.39 1.58
N PRO A 513 6.47 -18.42 2.42
CA PRO A 513 6.46 -19.80 1.96
C PRO A 513 5.19 -20.12 1.15
N GLY A 514 5.37 -20.72 -0.04
CA GLY A 514 4.27 -21.02 -0.96
C GLY A 514 3.89 -19.89 -1.93
N ALA A 515 4.50 -18.70 -1.84
CA ALA A 515 4.26 -17.60 -2.77
C ALA A 515 4.81 -17.87 -4.17
N VAL A 516 4.17 -17.30 -5.20
CA VAL A 516 4.68 -17.31 -6.58
C VAL A 516 5.29 -15.95 -6.92
N TYR A 517 6.61 -15.90 -6.99
CA TYR A 517 7.41 -14.73 -7.35
C TYR A 517 7.67 -14.68 -8.87
N LEU A 518 7.55 -13.50 -9.49
CA LEU A 518 7.76 -13.30 -10.94
C LEU A 518 9.01 -12.47 -11.22
N HIS A 519 9.85 -12.91 -12.15
CA HIS A 519 11.07 -12.21 -12.55
C HIS A 519 11.38 -12.37 -14.04
N MET A 520 11.30 -11.26 -14.82
CA MET A 520 11.55 -11.24 -16.27
C MET A 520 10.76 -12.32 -17.02
N GLY A 521 9.44 -12.36 -16.81
CA GLY A 521 8.54 -13.37 -17.37
C GLY A 521 8.69 -14.79 -16.81
N LYS A 522 9.73 -15.09 -16.00
CA LYS A 522 9.92 -16.40 -15.36
C LYS A 522 9.22 -16.46 -14.00
N GLN A 523 8.69 -17.62 -13.66
CA GLN A 523 7.97 -17.85 -12.41
C GLN A 523 8.80 -18.68 -11.43
N TYR A 524 8.73 -18.31 -10.15
CA TYR A 524 9.50 -18.92 -9.07
C TYR A 524 8.60 -19.18 -7.87
N LEU A 525 8.54 -20.41 -7.38
CA LEU A 525 7.83 -20.78 -6.15
C LEU A 525 8.77 -20.59 -4.97
N VAL A 526 8.33 -19.82 -3.97
CA VAL A 526 9.04 -19.62 -2.72
C VAL A 526 8.91 -20.85 -1.84
N ARG A 527 10.05 -21.41 -1.44
CA ARG A 527 10.13 -22.63 -0.63
C ARG A 527 10.36 -22.33 0.83
N ASP A 528 11.23 -21.37 1.10
CA ASP A 528 11.64 -21.05 2.45
C ASP A 528 11.94 -19.56 2.57
N LEU A 529 11.68 -19.02 3.77
CA LEU A 529 11.88 -17.63 4.13
C LEU A 529 12.67 -17.57 5.44
N ASP A 530 13.95 -17.22 5.33
CA ASP A 530 14.86 -17.11 6.46
C ASP A 530 14.94 -15.65 6.94
N PHE A 531 14.22 -15.36 8.01
CA PHE A 531 14.20 -14.05 8.67
C PHE A 531 15.52 -13.67 9.35
N LYS A 532 16.34 -14.66 9.73
CA LYS A 532 17.59 -14.42 10.47
C LYS A 532 18.71 -14.01 9.53
N ASN A 533 18.79 -14.67 8.37
CA ASN A 533 19.82 -14.43 7.37
C ASN A 533 19.36 -13.53 6.22
N TYR A 534 18.12 -13.05 6.25
CA TYR A 534 17.53 -12.19 5.21
C TYR A 534 17.59 -12.84 3.82
N ASN A 535 17.19 -14.10 3.72
CA ASN A 535 17.26 -14.88 2.49
C ASN A 535 15.91 -15.53 2.14
N VAL A 536 15.60 -15.57 0.84
CA VAL A 536 14.42 -16.24 0.29
C VAL A 536 14.89 -17.30 -0.70
N ALA A 537 14.56 -18.55 -0.41
CA ALA A 537 14.90 -19.67 -1.28
C ALA A 537 13.76 -19.94 -2.27
N VAL A 538 14.06 -19.90 -3.57
CA VAL A 538 13.07 -20.10 -4.63
C VAL A 538 13.42 -21.25 -5.58
N LYS A 539 12.39 -21.84 -6.17
CA LYS A 539 12.52 -22.84 -7.25
C LYS A 539 11.76 -22.36 -8.47
N GLN A 540 12.39 -22.36 -9.64
CA GLN A 540 11.70 -22.04 -10.89
C GLN A 540 10.56 -23.04 -11.16
N VAL A 541 9.39 -22.52 -11.53
CA VAL A 541 8.17 -23.29 -11.83
C VAL A 541 7.48 -22.72 -13.06
N ASN A 542 6.49 -23.44 -13.58
CA ASN A 542 5.53 -22.93 -14.54
C ASN A 542 4.13 -23.29 -14.03
N VAL A 543 3.42 -22.32 -13.49
CA VAL A 543 2.09 -22.51 -12.89
C VAL A 543 1.08 -21.55 -13.51
N SER A 544 -0.19 -21.97 -13.52
CA SER A 544 -1.31 -21.20 -14.06
C SER A 544 -1.97 -20.25 -13.04
N HIS A 545 -1.33 -20.04 -11.89
CA HIS A 545 -1.87 -19.28 -10.77
C HIS A 545 -0.86 -18.32 -10.15
N TYR A 546 -1.36 -17.42 -9.31
CA TYR A 546 -0.59 -16.51 -8.47
C TYR A 546 -1.08 -16.55 -7.02
N THR A 547 -0.33 -15.94 -6.11
CA THR A 547 -0.67 -15.87 -4.68
C THR A 547 -1.01 -14.45 -4.21
N SER A 548 -1.83 -14.35 -3.16
CA SER A 548 -2.18 -13.10 -2.43
C SER A 548 -2.38 -13.38 -0.95
N THR A 549 -1.85 -12.56 -0.04
CA THR A 549 -1.97 -12.77 1.42
C THR A 549 -3.31 -12.33 2.00
N ARG A 550 -3.65 -12.87 3.18
CA ARG A 550 -4.74 -12.46 4.07
C ARG A 550 -4.14 -11.99 5.39
N SER A 551 -4.63 -10.89 5.93
CA SER A 551 -4.18 -10.34 7.21
C SER A 551 -5.35 -9.87 8.07
N GLN A 552 -5.08 -9.77 9.37
CA GLN A 552 -5.96 -9.16 10.36
C GLN A 552 -5.20 -8.06 11.09
N LYS A 553 -5.95 -7.08 11.61
CA LYS A 553 -5.40 -5.87 12.23
C LYS A 553 -6.12 -5.55 13.53
N HIS A 554 -5.39 -4.97 14.45
CA HIS A 554 -5.88 -4.41 15.70
C HIS A 554 -5.33 -3.00 15.91
N THR A 555 -6.10 -2.16 16.62
CA THR A 555 -5.68 -0.80 16.98
C THR A 555 -5.97 -0.49 18.43
N GLU A 556 -5.05 0.22 19.07
CA GLU A 556 -5.17 0.76 20.43
C GLU A 556 -4.96 2.28 20.41
N ILE A 557 -5.76 3.04 21.17
CA ILE A 557 -5.53 4.49 21.38
C ILE A 557 -4.53 4.66 22.52
N ILE A 558 -3.39 5.31 22.23
CA ILE A 558 -2.35 5.60 23.24
C ILE A 558 -2.63 6.97 23.87
N SER A 559 -2.87 7.99 23.05
CA SER A 559 -3.13 9.35 23.51
C SER A 559 -3.95 10.13 22.49
N THR A 560 -4.72 11.11 22.97
CA THR A 560 -5.49 12.04 22.12
C THR A 560 -4.85 13.42 22.20
N ALA A 561 -4.46 13.96 21.04
CA ALA A 561 -3.79 15.26 20.92
C ALA A 561 -4.77 16.38 20.54
N LYS A 562 -5.69 16.10 19.60
CA LYS A 562 -6.74 17.04 19.17
C LYS A 562 -8.08 16.31 19.10
N SER A 563 -9.14 17.05 19.38
CA SER A 563 -10.51 16.59 19.22
C SER A 563 -11.37 17.74 18.70
N ARG A 564 -12.33 17.42 17.83
CA ARG A 564 -13.36 18.36 17.38
C ARG A 564 -14.69 17.65 17.20
N GLU A 565 -15.74 18.24 17.75
CA GLU A 565 -17.11 17.76 17.59
C GLU A 565 -17.63 18.19 16.21
N LEU A 566 -18.16 17.21 15.48
CA LEU A 566 -18.91 17.42 14.25
C LEU A 566 -20.34 16.89 14.51
N LYS A 567 -21.32 17.35 13.71
CA LYS A 567 -22.76 17.16 14.02
C LYS A 567 -23.14 15.73 14.41
N ASN A 568 -22.59 14.73 13.74
CA ASN A 568 -22.99 13.33 13.86
C ASN A 568 -21.83 12.38 14.25
N PHE A 569 -20.68 12.92 14.66
CA PHE A 569 -19.52 12.15 15.14
C PHE A 569 -18.47 13.09 15.74
N THR A 570 -17.58 12.57 16.57
CA THR A 570 -16.41 13.34 17.05
C THR A 570 -15.17 12.87 16.28
N LEU A 571 -14.42 13.81 15.70
CA LEU A 571 -13.15 13.51 15.05
C LEU A 571 -12.00 13.77 16.02
N HIS A 572 -11.19 12.75 16.24
CA HIS A 572 -10.00 12.83 17.07
C HIS A 572 -8.74 12.64 16.24
N GLN A 573 -7.62 13.15 16.76
CA GLN A 573 -6.28 12.91 16.26
C GLN A 573 -5.34 12.65 17.43
N GLY A 574 -4.47 11.65 17.30
CA GLY A 574 -3.53 11.30 18.35
C GLY A 574 -2.67 10.09 18.01
N GLU A 575 -1.99 9.57 19.03
CA GLU A 575 -1.12 8.40 18.90
C GLU A 575 -1.93 7.11 19.03
N VAL A 576 -1.71 6.18 18.09
CA VAL A 576 -2.34 4.87 18.05
C VAL A 576 -1.29 3.78 17.88
N ARG A 577 -1.51 2.61 18.49
CA ARG A 577 -0.74 1.40 18.19
C ARG A 577 -1.50 0.56 17.18
N VAL A 578 -0.82 0.10 16.14
CA VAL A 578 -1.37 -0.76 15.09
C VAL A 578 -0.62 -2.09 15.14
N THR A 579 -1.36 -3.19 15.23
CA THR A 579 -0.80 -4.55 15.17
C THR A 579 -1.42 -5.29 13.98
N GLU A 580 -0.60 -5.89 13.11
CA GLU A 580 -1.01 -6.67 11.95
C GLU A 580 -0.39 -8.08 11.97
N TRP A 581 -1.17 -9.09 11.62
CA TRP A 581 -0.72 -10.48 11.47
C TRP A 581 -1.23 -11.09 10.16
N ILE A 582 -0.34 -11.76 9.43
CA ILE A 582 -0.67 -12.46 8.19
C ILE A 582 -1.13 -13.88 8.53
N THR A 583 -2.43 -14.13 8.43
CA THR A 583 -3.05 -15.41 8.82
C THR A 583 -2.99 -16.47 7.72
N GLY A 584 -2.72 -16.09 6.47
CA GLY A 584 -2.75 -17.01 5.34
C GLY A 584 -2.56 -16.37 3.97
N TYR A 585 -2.76 -17.15 2.92
CA TYR A 585 -2.75 -16.70 1.53
C TYR A 585 -3.73 -17.48 0.64
N GLU A 586 -4.12 -16.86 -0.45
CA GLU A 586 -4.99 -17.41 -1.50
C GLU A 586 -4.19 -17.73 -2.75
N LYS A 587 -4.54 -18.82 -3.45
CA LYS A 587 -4.11 -19.09 -4.82
C LYS A 587 -5.21 -18.69 -5.79
N ARG A 588 -4.88 -17.91 -6.81
CA ARG A 588 -5.84 -17.42 -7.82
C ARG A 588 -5.33 -17.67 -9.24
N LYS A 589 -6.20 -18.07 -10.17
CA LYS A 589 -5.81 -18.28 -11.58
C LYS A 589 -5.29 -16.98 -12.21
N LEU A 590 -4.27 -17.08 -13.06
CA LEU A 590 -3.58 -15.93 -13.69
C LEU A 590 -4.51 -15.05 -14.54
N PHE A 591 -5.46 -15.65 -15.25
CA PHE A 591 -6.33 -14.95 -16.19
C PHE A 591 -7.70 -14.64 -15.59
N SER A 592 -8.40 -15.64 -15.05
CA SER A 592 -9.77 -15.46 -14.53
C SER A 592 -9.82 -14.91 -13.10
N GLN A 593 -8.69 -14.87 -12.39
CA GLN A 593 -8.61 -14.46 -10.97
C GLN A 593 -9.48 -15.28 -9.99
N GLU A 594 -10.06 -16.38 -10.48
CA GLU A 594 -10.85 -17.32 -9.68
C GLU A 594 -10.01 -17.87 -8.53
N LEU A 595 -10.60 -17.89 -7.34
CA LEU A 595 -10.02 -18.48 -6.15
C LEU A 595 -9.90 -20.00 -6.32
N MET A 596 -8.68 -20.51 -6.22
CA MET A 596 -8.38 -21.94 -6.28
C MET A 596 -8.30 -22.58 -4.89
N GLY A 597 -7.97 -21.79 -3.86
CA GLY A 597 -7.86 -22.28 -2.49
C GLY A 597 -7.21 -21.26 -1.56
N THR A 598 -7.42 -21.45 -0.25
CA THR A 598 -6.83 -20.64 0.83
C THR A 598 -5.96 -21.54 1.70
N TYR A 599 -4.81 -21.03 2.12
CA TYR A 599 -3.80 -21.76 2.87
C TYR A 599 -3.38 -20.93 4.10
N PRO A 600 -3.28 -21.52 5.29
CA PRO A 600 -2.84 -20.80 6.49
C PRO A 600 -1.35 -20.47 6.41
N LEU A 601 -0.97 -19.40 7.12
CA LEU A 601 0.41 -19.00 7.34
C LEU A 601 0.60 -18.71 8.83
N ASP A 602 1.78 -19.05 9.33
CA ASP A 602 2.24 -18.72 10.66
C ASP A 602 3.44 -17.78 10.51
N LEU A 603 3.16 -16.48 10.54
CA LEU A 603 4.14 -15.42 10.37
C LEU A 603 4.11 -14.49 11.59
N PRO A 604 5.26 -13.90 11.99
CA PRO A 604 5.32 -13.04 13.16
C PRO A 604 4.42 -11.82 13.03
N GLU A 605 3.83 -11.39 14.15
CA GLU A 605 3.08 -10.15 14.22
C GLU A 605 3.98 -8.92 13.99
N GLN A 606 3.36 -7.86 13.48
CA GLN A 606 4.00 -6.59 13.23
C GLN A 606 3.23 -5.50 13.98
N SER A 607 3.84 -4.96 15.05
CA SER A 607 3.24 -3.88 15.83
C SER A 607 4.08 -2.61 15.76
N TYR A 608 3.42 -1.46 15.62
CA TYR A 608 4.05 -0.14 15.67
C TYR A 608 3.11 0.95 16.16
N GLU A 609 3.68 1.97 16.78
CA GLU A 609 2.97 3.17 17.23
C GLU A 609 3.08 4.24 16.15
N THR A 610 1.98 4.90 15.81
CA THR A 610 1.88 5.89 14.74
C THR A 610 0.87 6.98 15.09
N ILE A 611 0.74 7.98 14.23
CA ILE A 611 -0.31 8.99 14.32
C ILE A 611 -1.52 8.54 13.51
N GLY A 612 -2.69 8.67 14.11
CA GLY A 612 -3.96 8.38 13.47
C GLY A 612 -5.02 9.43 13.77
N ILE A 613 -6.06 9.40 12.96
CA ILE A 613 -7.34 10.04 13.21
C ILE A 613 -8.40 8.96 13.37
N TRP A 614 -9.40 9.22 14.19
CA TRP A 614 -10.54 8.34 14.30
C TRP A 614 -11.85 9.09 14.45
N MET A 615 -12.85 8.59 13.75
CA MET A 615 -14.23 9.00 13.91
C MET A 615 -14.81 8.19 15.07
N GLN A 616 -15.16 8.86 16.16
CA GLN A 616 -15.98 8.29 17.21
C GLN A 616 -17.45 8.48 16.81
N ILE A 617 -18.13 7.37 16.50
CA ILE A 617 -19.48 7.37 15.93
C ILE A 617 -20.49 7.04 17.04
N PRO A 618 -21.59 7.79 17.15
CA PRO A 618 -22.64 7.53 18.14
C PRO A 618 -23.26 6.14 17.98
N LYS A 619 -23.62 5.48 19.09
CA LYS A 619 -24.22 4.13 19.11
C LYS A 619 -25.59 4.11 18.41
N GLU A 620 -26.27 5.25 18.35
CA GLU A 620 -27.50 5.52 17.62
C GLU A 620 -27.36 5.21 16.12
N ALA A 621 -26.17 5.35 15.54
CA ALA A 621 -25.93 5.02 14.14
C ALA A 621 -26.18 3.53 13.85
N ALA A 622 -25.88 2.64 14.81
CA ALA A 622 -26.15 1.21 14.67
C ALA A 622 -27.66 0.92 14.69
N VAL A 623 -28.40 1.59 15.58
CA VAL A 623 -29.88 1.49 15.67
C VAL A 623 -30.51 1.97 14.38
N PHE A 624 -30.11 3.15 13.90
CA PHE A 624 -30.56 3.73 12.65
C PHE A 624 -30.36 2.77 11.46
N CYS A 625 -29.18 2.16 11.34
CA CYS A 625 -28.92 1.19 10.28
C CYS A 625 -29.82 -0.04 10.40
N ASN A 626 -29.96 -0.58 11.61
CA ASN A 626 -30.78 -1.77 11.85
C ASN A 626 -32.27 -1.53 11.48
N GLU A 627 -32.85 -0.40 11.89
CA GLU A 627 -34.25 -0.07 11.57
C GLU A 627 -34.50 0.15 10.07
N LYS A 628 -33.50 0.67 9.35
CA LYS A 628 -33.57 0.85 7.89
C LYS A 628 -33.21 -0.43 7.12
N GLY A 629 -32.92 -1.55 7.81
CA GLY A 629 -32.52 -2.82 7.19
C GLY A 629 -31.15 -2.76 6.52
N LEU A 630 -30.24 -1.94 7.04
CA LEU A 630 -28.89 -1.70 6.53
C LEU A 630 -27.84 -2.43 7.39
N HIS A 631 -26.79 -2.97 6.76
CA HIS A 631 -25.74 -3.71 7.46
C HIS A 631 -24.69 -2.76 8.05
N PHE A 632 -24.80 -2.44 9.35
CA PHE A 632 -23.98 -1.42 10.02
C PHE A 632 -22.45 -1.62 9.85
N MET A 633 -21.91 -2.80 10.16
CA MET A 633 -20.48 -3.09 9.92
C MET A 633 -20.07 -2.95 8.46
N GLY A 634 -20.99 -3.26 7.54
CA GLY A 634 -20.75 -3.16 6.10
C GLY A 634 -20.70 -1.70 5.68
N GLY A 635 -21.50 -0.85 6.33
CA GLY A 635 -21.48 0.60 6.23
C GLY A 635 -20.18 1.22 6.77
N LEU A 636 -19.73 0.83 7.97
CA LEU A 636 -18.48 1.33 8.54
C LEU A 636 -17.27 0.95 7.69
N HIS A 637 -17.17 -0.33 7.33
CA HIS A 637 -16.06 -0.88 6.54
C HIS A 637 -16.03 -0.32 5.11
N GLY A 638 -17.19 -0.17 4.48
CA GLY A 638 -17.28 0.49 3.18
C GLY A 638 -16.93 1.97 3.23
N THR A 639 -17.27 2.66 4.33
CA THR A 639 -16.92 4.07 4.55
C THR A 639 -15.41 4.22 4.73
N GLU A 640 -14.78 3.38 5.55
CA GLU A 640 -13.32 3.31 5.71
C GLU A 640 -12.61 3.15 4.35
N HIS A 641 -13.04 2.17 3.55
CA HIS A 641 -12.48 1.93 2.23
C HIS A 641 -12.63 3.12 1.29
N ALA A 642 -13.81 3.74 1.27
CA ALA A 642 -14.11 4.86 0.40
C ALA A 642 -13.27 6.09 0.80
N LEU A 643 -13.17 6.41 2.09
CA LEU A 643 -12.32 7.48 2.62
C LEU A 643 -10.86 7.26 2.24
N LEU A 644 -10.29 6.09 2.55
CA LEU A 644 -8.90 5.74 2.20
C LEU A 644 -8.64 5.81 0.69
N SER A 645 -9.64 5.50 -0.14
CA SER A 645 -9.49 5.54 -1.59
C SER A 645 -9.28 6.96 -2.14
N LEU A 646 -9.78 7.98 -1.43
CA LEU A 646 -9.72 9.37 -1.85
C LEU A 646 -8.69 10.22 -1.10
N VAL A 647 -8.05 9.70 -0.06
CA VAL A 647 -6.91 10.37 0.63
C VAL A 647 -5.84 10.89 -0.36
N PRO A 648 -5.42 10.13 -1.39
CA PRO A 648 -4.42 10.62 -2.36
C PRO A 648 -4.84 11.88 -3.14
N LEU A 649 -6.14 12.24 -3.15
CA LEU A 649 -6.60 13.49 -3.76
C LEU A 649 -6.14 14.74 -3.00
N PHE A 650 -5.68 14.59 -1.76
CA PHE A 650 -5.44 15.70 -0.86
C PHE A 650 -4.02 15.77 -0.31
N ALA A 651 -3.23 14.69 -0.47
CA ALA A 651 -1.84 14.61 -0.06
C ALA A 651 -1.04 13.80 -1.09
N ILE A 652 0.23 14.17 -1.36
CA ILE A 652 1.12 13.33 -2.15
C ILE A 652 1.52 12.11 -1.30
N CYS A 653 0.69 11.08 -1.33
CA CYS A 653 0.95 9.79 -0.70
C CYS A 653 0.52 8.65 -1.62
N ASP A 654 1.19 7.50 -1.51
CA ASP A 654 0.67 6.27 -2.07
C ASP A 654 -0.43 5.71 -1.15
N ARG A 655 -1.34 4.90 -1.71
CA ARG A 655 -2.37 4.20 -0.92
C ARG A 655 -1.78 3.19 0.08
N SER A 656 -0.45 3.03 0.15
CA SER A 656 0.27 2.26 1.19
C SER A 656 0.69 3.08 2.38
N ASP A 657 0.71 4.41 2.24
CA ASP A 657 1.27 5.28 3.25
C ASP A 657 0.26 5.59 4.36
N MET A 658 -1.02 5.22 4.16
CA MET A 658 -2.01 5.16 5.22
C MET A 658 -2.71 3.80 5.27
N GLY A 659 -3.01 3.36 6.49
CA GLY A 659 -3.89 2.25 6.79
C GLY A 659 -5.23 2.75 7.33
N GLY A 660 -6.17 1.83 7.46
CA GLY A 660 -7.41 2.06 8.20
C GLY A 660 -7.94 0.76 8.79
N ILE A 661 -8.87 0.96 9.71
CA ILE A 661 -9.65 -0.09 10.34
C ILE A 661 -11.01 0.47 10.76
N SER A 662 -12.03 -0.36 10.71
CA SER A 662 -13.39 -0.06 11.13
C SER A 662 -13.86 -1.10 12.15
N LEU A 663 -14.48 -0.63 13.22
CA LEU A 663 -14.87 -1.43 14.38
C LEU A 663 -16.27 -1.03 14.83
N VAL A 664 -17.14 -2.02 15.12
CA VAL A 664 -18.45 -1.79 15.78
C VAL A 664 -18.30 -1.33 17.21
N GLU A 665 -17.23 -1.75 17.88
CA GLU A 665 -16.97 -1.47 19.27
C GLU A 665 -15.46 -1.36 19.46
N HIS A 666 -15.01 -0.26 20.06
CA HIS A 666 -13.61 -0.03 20.40
C HIS A 666 -13.53 0.56 21.81
N ASN A 667 -12.89 -0.16 22.73
CA ASN A 667 -12.82 0.18 24.16
C ASN A 667 -12.35 1.63 24.42
N GLY A 668 -11.35 2.11 23.67
CA GLY A 668 -10.81 3.47 23.84
C GLY A 668 -11.65 4.58 23.19
N ALA A 669 -12.53 4.23 22.25
CA ALA A 669 -13.42 5.19 21.59
C ALA A 669 -14.83 5.15 22.19
N ASP A 670 -15.12 4.19 23.08
CA ASP A 670 -16.43 3.95 23.69
C ASP A 670 -17.56 3.83 22.65
N GLY A 671 -17.37 2.92 21.70
CA GLY A 671 -18.37 2.60 20.69
C GLY A 671 -17.79 2.39 19.28
N PRO A 672 -18.63 2.53 18.25
CA PRO A 672 -18.22 2.34 16.87
C PRO A 672 -17.21 3.38 16.42
N ALA A 673 -16.19 2.94 15.67
CA ALA A 673 -15.13 3.81 15.21
C ALA A 673 -14.56 3.43 13.85
N ILE A 674 -14.13 4.45 13.10
CA ILE A 674 -13.35 4.32 11.88
C ILE A 674 -12.02 5.03 12.11
N PHE A 675 -10.91 4.31 12.00
CA PHE A 675 -9.56 4.83 12.13
C PHE A 675 -8.90 4.96 10.77
N LEU A 676 -8.22 6.07 10.53
CA LEU A 676 -7.27 6.26 9.43
C LEU A 676 -5.92 6.64 10.06
N TYR A 677 -4.84 5.96 9.70
CA TYR A 677 -3.55 6.17 10.36
C TYR A 677 -2.38 6.06 9.39
N ASP A 678 -1.27 6.69 9.78
CA ASP A 678 -0.05 6.70 8.98
C ASP A 678 0.61 5.31 9.03
N GLY A 679 0.98 4.78 7.87
CA GLY A 679 1.56 3.44 7.71
C GLY A 679 3.02 3.31 8.17
N TYR A 680 3.49 4.19 9.06
CA TYR A 680 4.88 4.22 9.52
C TYR A 680 5.01 4.59 11.01
N PRO A 681 5.97 4.00 11.74
CA PRO A 681 6.21 4.37 13.14
C PRO A 681 6.41 5.87 13.35
N GLY A 682 5.63 6.45 14.28
CA GLY A 682 5.67 7.87 14.64
C GLY A 682 4.92 8.82 13.71
N GLY A 683 4.23 8.32 12.68
CA GLY A 683 3.52 9.17 11.72
C GLY A 683 4.43 9.88 10.72
N VAL A 684 3.87 10.36 9.62
CA VAL A 684 4.55 11.06 8.53
C VAL A 684 3.87 12.38 8.17
N GLY A 685 2.88 12.78 8.95
CA GLY A 685 2.10 14.00 8.76
C GLY A 685 0.86 13.83 7.89
N LEU A 686 0.50 12.61 7.49
CA LEU A 686 -0.66 12.40 6.61
C LEU A 686 -1.96 12.47 7.42
N ALA A 687 -2.04 11.77 8.55
CA ALA A 687 -3.16 11.80 9.47
C ALA A 687 -3.50 13.22 9.93
N GLU A 688 -2.49 14.03 10.27
CA GLU A 688 -2.67 15.44 10.66
C GLU A 688 -3.17 16.28 9.50
N ARG A 689 -2.61 16.08 8.29
CA ARG A 689 -3.10 16.76 7.10
C ARG A 689 -4.56 16.42 6.83
N ILE A 690 -4.92 15.14 6.91
CA ILE A 690 -6.29 14.67 6.68
C ILE A 690 -7.23 15.17 7.78
N TYR A 691 -6.77 15.26 9.03
CA TYR A 691 -7.54 15.88 10.12
C TYR A 691 -7.98 17.30 9.75
N ASP A 692 -7.07 18.13 9.21
CA ASP A 692 -7.35 19.54 8.89
C ASP A 692 -8.32 19.73 7.71
N ILE A 693 -8.52 18.71 6.87
CA ILE A 693 -9.36 18.80 5.65
C ILE A 693 -10.47 17.73 5.60
N PHE A 694 -10.78 17.10 6.73
CA PHE A 694 -11.60 15.90 6.80
C PHE A 694 -12.99 16.07 6.16
N GLU A 695 -13.60 17.24 6.32
CA GLU A 695 -14.93 17.57 5.79
C GLU A 695 -14.93 17.54 4.25
N LYS A 696 -13.86 18.05 3.61
CA LYS A 696 -13.70 17.98 2.15
C LYS A 696 -13.53 16.54 1.67
N LEU A 697 -12.86 15.70 2.47
CA LEU A 697 -12.71 14.27 2.18
C LEU A 697 -14.07 13.57 2.26
N ILE A 698 -14.90 13.88 3.28
CA ILE A 698 -16.25 13.35 3.42
C ILE A 698 -17.13 13.73 2.22
N GLU A 699 -17.14 15.01 1.83
CA GLU A 699 -17.93 15.51 0.69
C GLU A 699 -17.59 14.78 -0.61
N LYS A 700 -16.28 14.68 -0.94
CA LYS A 700 -15.84 14.01 -2.16
C LYS A 700 -16.08 12.50 -2.13
N THR A 701 -15.96 11.88 -0.96
CA THR A 701 -16.23 10.46 -0.79
C THR A 701 -17.72 10.15 -0.95
N LEU A 702 -18.60 10.97 -0.36
CA LEU A 702 -20.04 10.83 -0.53
C LEU A 702 -20.43 10.92 -2.01
N LYS A 703 -19.93 11.93 -2.73
CA LYS A 703 -20.19 12.10 -4.16
C LYS A 703 -19.73 10.89 -4.97
N LEU A 704 -18.52 10.37 -4.72
CA LEU A 704 -17.99 9.19 -5.40
C LEU A 704 -18.92 7.97 -5.25
N VAL A 705 -19.36 7.70 -4.01
CA VAL A 705 -20.20 6.53 -3.71
C VAL A 705 -21.59 6.70 -4.31
N ALA A 706 -22.16 7.91 -4.24
CA ALA A 706 -23.47 8.24 -4.79
C ALA A 706 -23.50 8.13 -6.32
N ASP A 707 -22.48 8.67 -7.01
CA ASP A 707 -22.38 8.63 -8.47
C ASP A 707 -22.07 7.23 -9.02
N CYS A 708 -21.78 6.24 -8.16
CA CYS A 708 -21.46 4.90 -8.60
C CYS A 708 -22.73 4.11 -8.97
N PRO A 709 -22.83 3.51 -10.17
CA PRO A 709 -24.06 2.83 -10.60
C PRO A 709 -24.27 1.42 -10.01
N CYS A 710 -23.33 0.90 -9.21
CA CYS A 710 -23.43 -0.45 -8.64
C CYS A 710 -24.42 -0.51 -7.45
N ASP A 711 -25.05 -1.65 -7.25
CA ASP A 711 -26.03 -1.83 -6.16
C ASP A 711 -25.36 -2.18 -4.83
N ASP A 712 -24.56 -3.24 -4.80
CA ASP A 712 -24.01 -3.80 -3.55
C ASP A 712 -22.67 -3.19 -3.12
N GLY A 713 -22.01 -2.48 -4.03
CA GLY A 713 -20.64 -2.02 -3.89
C GLY A 713 -19.71 -2.66 -4.92
N CYS A 714 -18.69 -1.92 -5.31
CA CYS A 714 -17.70 -2.40 -6.27
C CYS A 714 -16.33 -1.75 -6.02
N PRO A 715 -15.27 -2.14 -6.74
CA PRO A 715 -13.98 -1.48 -6.64
C PRO A 715 -14.01 0.03 -6.91
N SER A 716 -15.05 0.51 -7.60
CA SER A 716 -15.25 1.91 -7.97
C SER A 716 -15.85 2.78 -6.86
N CYS A 717 -16.21 2.20 -5.73
CA CYS A 717 -16.72 2.94 -4.59
C CYS A 717 -16.13 2.40 -3.29
N ILE A 718 -16.60 1.23 -2.83
CA ILE A 718 -16.39 0.76 -1.46
C ILE A 718 -15.50 -0.48 -1.32
N HIS A 719 -14.95 -1.04 -2.42
CA HIS A 719 -13.95 -2.13 -2.28
C HIS A 719 -12.52 -1.57 -2.19
N SER A 720 -11.73 -2.22 -1.35
CA SER A 720 -10.30 -2.01 -1.24
C SER A 720 -9.54 -3.25 -1.73
N PRO A 721 -8.56 -3.10 -2.65
CA PRO A 721 -7.69 -4.21 -3.05
C PRO A 721 -6.71 -4.63 -1.94
N LYS A 722 -6.64 -3.87 -0.84
CA LYS A 722 -5.80 -4.15 0.33
C LYS A 722 -6.61 -4.62 1.54
N CYS A 723 -7.90 -4.91 1.37
CA CYS A 723 -8.74 -5.40 2.44
C CYS A 723 -8.27 -6.81 2.85
N GLY A 724 -7.69 -6.95 4.05
CA GLY A 724 -7.29 -8.25 4.61
C GLY A 724 -8.48 -9.19 4.85
N SER A 725 -9.67 -8.61 5.05
CA SER A 725 -10.95 -9.31 5.22
C SER A 725 -11.62 -9.73 3.91
N GLY A 726 -10.99 -9.49 2.75
CA GLY A 726 -11.51 -9.94 1.45
C GLY A 726 -12.73 -9.15 0.94
N ASN A 727 -12.88 -7.88 1.36
CA ASN A 727 -14.02 -7.01 1.05
C ASN A 727 -15.37 -7.55 1.57
N TYR A 728 -15.36 -8.13 2.76
CA TYR A 728 -16.57 -8.63 3.42
C TYR A 728 -16.51 -8.38 4.93
N PRO A 729 -17.62 -7.95 5.57
CA PRO A 729 -18.89 -7.50 4.97
C PRO A 729 -18.77 -6.10 4.36
N LEU A 730 -19.58 -5.77 3.35
CA LEU A 730 -19.74 -4.44 2.75
C LEU A 730 -21.20 -4.19 2.39
N ASP A 731 -21.68 -2.96 2.57
CA ASP A 731 -23.05 -2.56 2.20
C ASP A 731 -23.06 -1.10 1.72
N LYS A 732 -23.21 -0.89 0.41
CA LYS A 732 -23.22 0.45 -0.18
C LYS A 732 -24.38 1.32 0.30
N ARG A 733 -25.56 0.74 0.53
CA ARG A 733 -26.73 1.50 1.01
C ARG A 733 -26.48 2.01 2.43
N ALA A 734 -25.87 1.17 3.27
CA ALA A 734 -25.39 1.56 4.59
C ALA A 734 -24.34 2.68 4.50
N VAL A 735 -23.34 2.56 3.60
CA VAL A 735 -22.31 3.59 3.39
C VAL A 735 -22.96 4.94 3.03
N LEU A 736 -23.87 4.97 2.06
CA LEU A 736 -24.56 6.21 1.66
C LEU A 736 -25.32 6.82 2.83
N ALA A 737 -26.10 6.02 3.56
CA ALA A 737 -26.90 6.52 4.67
C ALA A 737 -26.05 7.09 5.81
N LEU A 738 -24.92 6.45 6.14
CA LEU A 738 -23.96 6.94 7.13
C LEU A 738 -23.23 8.20 6.64
N MET A 739 -22.70 8.18 5.41
CA MET A 739 -21.92 9.27 4.85
C MET A 739 -22.72 10.56 4.64
N THR A 740 -23.99 10.47 4.25
CA THR A 740 -24.90 11.63 4.18
C THR A 740 -25.00 12.32 5.55
N ARG A 741 -25.14 11.55 6.63
CA ARG A 741 -25.19 12.09 8.00
C ARG A 741 -23.84 12.63 8.44
N PHE A 742 -22.74 11.95 8.12
CA PHE A 742 -21.39 12.47 8.38
C PHE A 742 -21.11 13.78 7.63
N ALA A 743 -21.72 13.99 6.46
CA ALA A 743 -21.66 15.27 5.73
C ALA A 743 -22.53 16.38 6.34
N GLY A 744 -23.33 16.07 7.37
CA GLY A 744 -24.17 17.03 8.10
C GLY A 744 -25.66 17.02 7.71
N GLU A 745 -26.05 16.19 6.74
CA GLU A 745 -27.43 16.06 6.28
C GLU A 745 -28.22 15.10 7.18
N GLY A 746 -29.19 15.63 7.92
CA GLY A 746 -29.95 14.88 8.94
C GLY A 746 -29.12 14.54 10.19
N ASP A 747 -29.68 13.68 11.03
CA ASP A 747 -29.01 13.07 12.18
C ASP A 747 -29.35 11.57 12.27
N PHE A 748 -28.89 10.91 13.33
CA PHE A 748 -29.24 9.53 13.66
C PHE A 748 -30.50 9.43 14.51
N SER A 749 -31.24 10.54 14.70
CA SER A 749 -32.53 10.49 15.37
C SER A 749 -33.55 9.85 14.44
N ILE A 750 -34.47 9.12 15.05
CA ILE A 750 -35.61 8.54 14.36
C ILE A 750 -36.70 9.58 14.52
N GLU A 751 -36.92 10.41 13.48
CA GLU A 751 -38.12 11.24 13.45
C GLU A 751 -39.34 10.30 13.43
N ASP A 752 -40.25 10.50 14.39
CA ASP A 752 -41.58 9.87 14.45
C ASP A 752 -42.38 10.23 13.18
N GLU A 753 -42.11 9.57 12.06
CA GLU A 753 -43.06 9.52 10.96
C GLU A 753 -44.18 8.56 11.34
N THR A 754 -45.12 9.08 12.14
CA THR A 754 -46.48 8.55 12.23
C THR A 754 -47.14 8.63 10.86
N ALA A 755 -46.86 7.64 10.01
CA ALA A 755 -47.74 7.23 8.93
C ALA A 755 -48.32 5.87 9.30
N VAL A 756 -49.35 5.92 10.16
CA VAL A 756 -50.24 4.79 10.42
C VAL A 756 -50.91 4.42 9.09
N ILE A 757 -50.44 3.34 8.47
CA ILE A 757 -51.22 2.62 7.46
C ILE A 757 -52.06 1.60 8.24
N GLU A 758 -53.35 1.90 8.40
CA GLU A 758 -54.33 0.97 8.96
C GLU A 758 -54.42 -0.30 8.10
N ALA A 759 -54.04 -1.44 8.66
CA ALA A 759 -54.48 -2.75 8.20
C ALA A 759 -55.76 -3.14 8.96
N PRO A 760 -56.74 -3.81 8.32
CA PRO A 760 -58.04 -4.06 8.93
C PRO A 760 -57.96 -5.06 10.10
N ALA A 761 -58.77 -4.80 11.13
CA ALA A 761 -58.82 -5.56 12.37
C ALA A 761 -59.35 -7.00 12.17
N PRO A 762 -58.76 -8.02 12.83
CA PRO A 762 -59.40 -9.32 12.99
C PRO A 762 -60.41 -9.30 14.16
N GLU A 763 -61.51 -10.04 13.96
CA GLU A 763 -62.64 -10.21 14.88
C GLU A 763 -62.27 -10.85 16.24
N PRO A 764 -63.09 -10.64 17.29
CA PRO A 764 -62.77 -11.07 18.66
C PRO A 764 -63.04 -12.56 18.86
N ILE A 765 -62.01 -13.32 19.23
CA ILE A 765 -62.15 -14.70 19.72
C ILE A 765 -62.24 -14.69 21.24
N GLN A 766 -63.31 -15.34 21.75
CA GLN A 766 -63.60 -15.54 23.17
C GLN A 766 -62.46 -16.24 23.93
N ARG A 767 -62.23 -15.78 25.16
CA ARG A 767 -61.29 -16.41 26.11
C ARG A 767 -61.76 -17.81 26.50
N ALA A 768 -60.98 -18.82 26.14
CA ALA A 768 -61.07 -20.16 26.69
C ALA A 768 -60.39 -20.23 28.09
N PRO A 769 -60.76 -21.21 28.95
CA PRO A 769 -60.36 -21.24 30.36
C PRO A 769 -58.86 -21.53 30.54
N ILE A 770 -58.33 -21.08 31.68
CA ILE A 770 -56.98 -21.37 32.16
C ILE A 770 -56.78 -22.89 32.22
N PRO A 771 -55.79 -23.47 31.51
CA PRO A 771 -55.51 -24.90 31.63
C PRO A 771 -54.89 -25.19 32.99
N GLN A 772 -55.41 -26.22 33.64
CA GLN A 772 -54.80 -26.86 34.80
C GLN A 772 -53.42 -27.40 34.43
N ILE A 773 -52.48 -27.27 35.37
CA ILE A 773 -51.13 -27.83 35.29
C ILE A 773 -51.26 -29.36 35.22
N GLU A 774 -50.93 -29.93 34.05
CA GLU A 774 -50.65 -31.34 33.89
C GLU A 774 -49.19 -31.65 34.30
N PRO A 775 -48.87 -32.87 34.74
CA PRO A 775 -47.51 -33.24 35.14
C PRO A 775 -46.55 -33.09 33.95
N GLU A 776 -45.39 -32.48 34.19
CA GLU A 776 -44.35 -32.15 33.19
C GLU A 776 -44.10 -33.30 32.19
N LYS A 777 -44.44 -33.07 30.91
CA LYS A 777 -43.83 -33.81 29.80
C LYS A 777 -42.38 -33.36 29.70
N LEU A 778 -41.44 -34.25 30.02
CA LEU A 778 -40.01 -34.03 29.78
C LEU A 778 -39.80 -33.70 28.29
N LYS A 779 -39.10 -32.59 28.00
CA LYS A 779 -38.73 -32.20 26.63
C LYS A 779 -37.81 -33.25 26.02
N THR A 780 -38.07 -33.65 24.78
CA THR A 780 -37.24 -34.58 24.01
C THR A 780 -36.10 -33.83 23.35
N ILE A 781 -34.93 -33.78 23.99
CA ILE A 781 -33.71 -33.18 23.42
C ILE A 781 -32.85 -34.27 22.76
N LEU A 782 -32.54 -34.10 21.47
CA LEU A 782 -31.65 -34.99 20.72
C LEU A 782 -30.30 -34.33 20.45
N ILE A 783 -29.22 -35.00 20.83
CA ILE A 783 -27.88 -34.68 20.34
C ILE A 783 -27.67 -35.41 19.01
N PHE A 784 -27.17 -34.72 17.99
CA PHE A 784 -27.04 -35.25 16.64
C PHE A 784 -25.72 -34.87 15.97
N ASP A 785 -25.15 -35.81 15.22
CA ASP A 785 -23.99 -35.66 14.35
C ASP A 785 -24.08 -36.68 13.20
N LEU A 786 -23.44 -36.41 12.05
CA LEU A 786 -23.34 -37.38 10.94
C LEU A 786 -21.98 -37.36 10.25
N GLU A 787 -21.65 -38.51 9.67
CA GLU A 787 -20.49 -38.73 8.82
C GLU A 787 -20.89 -38.98 7.36
N THR A 788 -20.01 -38.61 6.43
CA THR A 788 -20.32 -38.63 4.98
C THR A 788 -19.58 -39.73 4.22
N GLN A 789 -20.15 -40.17 3.09
CA GLN A 789 -19.53 -41.16 2.21
C GLN A 789 -18.43 -40.56 1.32
N LEU A 790 -18.60 -39.29 0.98
CA LEU A 790 -17.75 -38.54 0.06
C LEU A 790 -17.18 -37.31 0.77
N SER A 791 -15.97 -36.91 0.38
CA SER A 791 -15.33 -35.68 0.83
C SER A 791 -15.76 -34.49 -0.05
N ALA A 792 -15.47 -33.27 0.41
CA ALA A 792 -15.70 -32.07 -0.39
C ALA A 792 -14.99 -32.12 -1.75
N ASP A 793 -13.81 -32.76 -1.84
CA ASP A 793 -13.08 -32.92 -3.10
C ASP A 793 -13.78 -33.89 -4.06
N ASP A 794 -14.37 -34.96 -3.52
CA ASP A 794 -15.11 -35.97 -4.32
C ASP A 794 -16.37 -35.37 -4.99
N VAL A 795 -16.99 -34.36 -4.37
CA VAL A 795 -18.20 -33.69 -4.87
C VAL A 795 -17.92 -32.38 -5.62
N GLY A 796 -16.65 -32.01 -5.84
CA GLY A 796 -16.29 -30.78 -6.58
C GLY A 796 -16.31 -29.49 -5.76
N GLY A 797 -16.15 -29.58 -4.45
CA GLY A 797 -15.95 -28.47 -3.51
C GLY A 797 -17.10 -28.25 -2.53
N TRP A 798 -16.85 -27.42 -1.52
CA TRP A 798 -17.78 -27.10 -0.41
C TRP A 798 -19.11 -26.45 -0.81
N LYS A 799 -19.33 -26.14 -2.09
CA LYS A 799 -20.65 -25.68 -2.58
C LYS A 799 -21.64 -26.83 -2.80
N ASN A 800 -21.14 -28.07 -2.84
CA ASN A 800 -21.91 -29.28 -3.16
C ASN A 800 -22.03 -30.21 -1.94
N ILE A 801 -22.10 -29.67 -0.72
CA ILE A 801 -22.17 -30.45 0.53
C ILE A 801 -23.32 -31.46 0.52
N LYS A 802 -24.47 -31.08 -0.03
CA LYS A 802 -25.63 -31.97 -0.20
C LYS A 802 -25.34 -33.27 -0.95
N ASP A 803 -24.34 -33.27 -1.82
CA ASP A 803 -23.99 -34.43 -2.64
C ASP A 803 -23.04 -35.40 -1.91
N MET A 804 -22.64 -35.10 -0.66
CA MET A 804 -21.64 -35.87 0.08
C MET A 804 -22.15 -37.22 0.63
N ARG A 805 -23.49 -37.41 0.67
CA ARG A 805 -24.23 -38.61 1.11
C ARG A 805 -23.95 -39.06 2.55
N LEU A 806 -24.97 -39.60 3.22
CA LEU A 806 -24.90 -40.07 4.59
C LEU A 806 -24.14 -41.42 4.67
N ALA A 807 -23.03 -41.48 5.41
CA ALA A 807 -22.35 -42.74 5.74
C ALA A 807 -22.91 -43.34 7.02
N ALA A 808 -22.97 -42.55 8.11
CA ALA A 808 -23.60 -42.91 9.36
C ALA A 808 -24.08 -41.64 10.07
N GLY A 809 -25.27 -41.67 10.67
CA GLY A 809 -25.78 -40.61 11.54
C GLY A 809 -26.08 -41.18 12.91
N VAL A 810 -25.77 -40.43 13.96
CA VAL A 810 -26.00 -40.89 15.34
C VAL A 810 -26.84 -39.86 16.07
N THR A 811 -27.91 -40.32 16.72
CA THR A 811 -28.68 -39.50 17.67
C THR A 811 -28.59 -40.07 19.07
N MET A 812 -28.63 -39.19 20.06
CA MET A 812 -28.73 -39.55 21.47
C MET A 812 -29.77 -38.69 22.17
N GLU A 813 -30.76 -39.32 22.79
CA GLU A 813 -31.81 -38.63 23.54
C GLU A 813 -31.36 -38.37 24.98
N ILE A 814 -31.26 -37.10 25.39
CA ILE A 814 -30.72 -36.73 26.71
C ILE A 814 -31.54 -37.36 27.85
N GLY A 815 -32.87 -37.32 27.76
CA GLY A 815 -33.76 -37.79 28.83
C GLY A 815 -33.71 -39.31 29.07
N SER A 816 -33.45 -40.10 28.02
CA SER A 816 -33.41 -41.57 28.12
C SER A 816 -32.00 -42.16 28.06
N GLY A 817 -31.01 -41.37 27.63
CA GLY A 817 -29.64 -41.80 27.36
C GLY A 817 -29.49 -42.77 26.20
N LYS A 818 -30.55 -42.99 25.40
CA LYS A 818 -30.55 -43.98 24.31
C LYS A 818 -29.88 -43.41 23.07
N TYR A 819 -28.90 -44.16 22.56
CA TYR A 819 -28.29 -43.93 21.27
C TYR A 819 -29.06 -44.68 20.17
N ARG A 820 -29.14 -44.07 18.98
CA ARG A 820 -29.58 -44.72 17.74
C ARG A 820 -28.62 -44.38 16.62
N ILE A 821 -28.29 -45.39 15.83
CA ILE A 821 -27.41 -45.28 14.67
C ILE A 821 -28.28 -45.44 13.43
N TYR A 822 -28.01 -44.62 12.42
CA TYR A 822 -28.73 -44.57 11.16
C TYR A 822 -27.71 -44.67 10.04
N TYR A 823 -27.91 -45.61 9.12
CA TYR A 823 -27.14 -45.65 7.88
C TYR A 823 -27.93 -44.96 6.76
N GLU A 824 -27.37 -44.94 5.56
CA GLU A 824 -28.01 -44.27 4.42
C GLU A 824 -29.45 -44.77 4.17
N GLU A 825 -29.70 -46.06 4.36
CA GLU A 825 -31.02 -46.68 4.21
C GLU A 825 -32.05 -46.19 5.24
N ASP A 826 -31.58 -45.76 6.41
CA ASP A 826 -32.41 -45.26 7.51
C ASP A 826 -32.60 -43.73 7.48
N ALA A 827 -32.09 -43.03 6.45
CA ALA A 827 -32.08 -41.56 6.40
C ALA A 827 -33.47 -40.92 6.61
N LYS A 828 -34.54 -41.56 6.13
CA LYS A 828 -35.92 -41.11 6.37
C LYS A 828 -36.35 -41.24 7.83
N GLU A 829 -35.92 -42.30 8.50
CA GLU A 829 -36.20 -42.50 9.92
C GLU A 829 -35.42 -41.52 10.79
N LEU A 830 -34.17 -41.22 10.42
CA LEU A 830 -33.36 -40.17 11.04
C LEU A 830 -34.07 -38.82 10.94
N ILE A 831 -34.50 -38.42 9.74
CA ILE A 831 -35.23 -37.16 9.52
C ILE A 831 -36.51 -37.11 10.36
N ALA A 832 -37.25 -38.22 10.44
CA ALA A 832 -38.45 -38.30 11.27
C ALA A 832 -38.13 -38.22 12.77
N ALA A 833 -36.96 -38.66 13.22
CA ALA A 833 -36.51 -38.49 14.60
C ALA A 833 -36.16 -37.02 14.89
N LEU A 834 -35.39 -36.38 14.01
CA LEU A 834 -35.01 -34.96 14.15
C LEU A 834 -36.25 -34.04 14.18
N LYS A 835 -37.24 -34.29 13.33
CA LYS A 835 -38.50 -33.51 13.30
C LYS A 835 -39.40 -33.70 14.52
N ARG A 836 -39.26 -34.81 15.25
CA ARG A 836 -40.04 -35.12 16.46
C ARG A 836 -39.39 -34.58 17.74
N ALA A 837 -38.12 -34.18 17.68
CA ALA A 837 -37.43 -33.62 18.83
C ALA A 837 -37.95 -32.22 19.17
N ASP A 838 -38.03 -31.91 20.47
CA ASP A 838 -38.34 -30.57 20.95
C ASP A 838 -37.15 -29.61 20.76
N LEU A 839 -35.93 -30.16 20.73
CA LEU A 839 -34.69 -29.47 20.42
C LEU A 839 -33.67 -30.46 19.84
N VAL A 840 -33.01 -30.10 18.74
CA VAL A 840 -31.84 -30.81 18.21
C VAL A 840 -30.59 -29.99 18.52
N VAL A 841 -29.63 -30.60 19.22
CA VAL A 841 -28.34 -29.99 19.55
C VAL A 841 -27.25 -30.71 18.76
N GLY A 842 -26.32 -29.96 18.21
CA GLY A 842 -25.20 -30.52 17.45
C GLY A 842 -24.10 -29.51 17.21
N PHE A 843 -23.06 -29.93 16.51
CA PHE A 843 -21.92 -29.09 16.19
C PHE A 843 -21.77 -28.96 14.67
N ASN A 844 -22.09 -27.79 14.10
CA ASN A 844 -22.13 -27.53 12.65
C ASN A 844 -23.37 -28.07 11.90
N LEU A 845 -24.50 -28.22 12.61
CA LEU A 845 -25.77 -28.71 12.06
C LEU A 845 -26.27 -27.90 10.88
N LEU A 846 -26.27 -26.56 10.99
CA LEU A 846 -26.95 -25.69 10.03
C LEU A 846 -26.19 -25.55 8.71
N ARG A 847 -24.86 -25.64 8.74
CA ARG A 847 -24.01 -25.44 7.56
C ARG A 847 -23.53 -26.75 6.93
N PHE A 848 -23.63 -27.87 7.66
CA PHE A 848 -23.11 -29.14 7.22
C PHE A 848 -24.14 -30.27 7.33
N ASP A 849 -24.48 -30.72 8.55
CA ASP A 849 -25.25 -31.95 8.74
C ASP A 849 -26.63 -31.89 8.09
N TYR A 850 -27.36 -30.78 8.28
CA TYR A 850 -28.66 -30.60 7.64
C TYR A 850 -28.55 -30.45 6.14
N THR A 851 -27.49 -29.80 5.64
CA THR A 851 -27.24 -29.66 4.20
C THR A 851 -26.98 -31.01 3.54
N VAL A 852 -26.28 -31.94 4.20
CA VAL A 852 -26.15 -33.32 3.71
C VAL A 852 -27.51 -34.04 3.69
N LEU A 853 -28.34 -33.83 4.71
CA LEU A 853 -29.67 -34.45 4.79
C LEU A 853 -30.72 -33.87 3.83
N GLU A 854 -30.46 -32.72 3.20
CA GLU A 854 -31.33 -32.17 2.14
C GLU A 854 -31.49 -33.16 0.98
N LEU A 855 -30.44 -33.92 0.65
CA LEU A 855 -30.49 -34.97 -0.39
C LEU A 855 -31.55 -36.05 -0.08
N TYR A 856 -31.83 -36.29 1.19
CA TYR A 856 -32.80 -37.28 1.66
C TYR A 856 -34.16 -36.66 2.01
N GLY A 857 -34.37 -35.37 1.73
CA GLY A 857 -35.64 -34.67 1.88
C GLY A 857 -35.84 -33.96 3.23
N LEU A 858 -34.75 -33.63 3.94
CA LEU A 858 -34.84 -32.76 5.11
C LEU A 858 -35.13 -31.32 4.68
N ASP A 859 -36.17 -30.72 5.27
CA ASP A 859 -36.37 -29.27 5.29
C ASP A 859 -36.12 -28.81 6.73
N ALA A 860 -35.02 -28.08 6.93
CA ALA A 860 -34.62 -27.64 8.27
C ALA A 860 -35.46 -26.47 8.80
N ARG A 861 -36.31 -25.85 7.97
CA ARG A 861 -37.18 -24.74 8.39
C ARG A 861 -38.19 -25.23 9.42
N GLY A 862 -38.14 -24.66 10.63
CA GLY A 862 -39.03 -25.00 11.73
C GLY A 862 -38.51 -26.08 12.68
N LEU A 863 -37.33 -26.66 12.43
CA LEU A 863 -36.61 -27.41 13.45
C LEU A 863 -36.13 -26.44 14.54
N LYS A 864 -36.37 -26.79 15.80
CA LYS A 864 -35.73 -26.11 16.93
C LYS A 864 -34.32 -26.66 17.06
N THR A 865 -33.33 -25.86 16.71
CA THR A 865 -31.94 -26.28 16.61
C THR A 865 -31.03 -25.39 17.44
N LEU A 866 -30.16 -26.00 18.23
CA LEU A 866 -29.03 -25.36 18.88
C LEU A 866 -27.74 -25.86 18.23
N ASP A 867 -27.16 -25.04 17.35
CA ASP A 867 -25.87 -25.32 16.72
C ASP A 867 -24.75 -24.66 17.56
N LEU A 868 -24.03 -25.47 18.33
CA LEU A 868 -23.03 -24.98 19.28
C LEU A 868 -21.93 -24.16 18.59
N MET A 869 -21.58 -24.52 17.35
CA MET A 869 -20.55 -23.81 16.58
C MET A 869 -21.02 -22.40 16.21
N VAL A 870 -22.30 -22.25 15.85
CA VAL A 870 -22.89 -20.95 15.51
C VAL A 870 -23.02 -20.07 16.74
N GLU A 871 -23.48 -20.61 17.88
CA GLU A 871 -23.59 -19.83 19.11
C GLU A 871 -22.22 -19.36 19.62
N ILE A 872 -21.20 -20.21 19.56
CA ILE A 872 -19.84 -19.81 19.95
C ILE A 872 -19.25 -18.79 18.97
N GLN A 873 -19.54 -18.92 17.67
CA GLN A 873 -19.10 -17.94 16.68
C GLN A 873 -19.72 -16.55 16.93
N LYS A 874 -20.98 -16.48 17.39
CA LYS A 874 -21.61 -15.19 17.72
C LYS A 874 -20.85 -14.44 18.82
N VAL A 875 -20.28 -15.17 19.77
CA VAL A 875 -19.52 -14.58 20.89
C VAL A 875 -18.08 -14.23 20.49
N LEU A 876 -17.41 -15.10 19.73
CA LEU A 876 -15.98 -14.95 19.42
C LEU A 876 -15.66 -14.26 18.08
N GLY A 877 -16.65 -14.11 17.20
CA GLY A 877 -16.47 -13.55 15.86
C GLY A 877 -15.72 -14.46 14.87
N HIS A 878 -15.23 -15.62 15.30
CA HIS A 878 -14.53 -16.61 14.47
C HIS A 878 -14.95 -18.05 14.82
N LEU A 879 -14.65 -19.01 13.93
CA LEU A 879 -15.03 -20.41 14.10
C LEU A 879 -13.98 -21.17 14.91
N LEU A 880 -14.45 -22.01 15.84
CA LEU A 880 -13.63 -22.98 16.57
C LEU A 880 -14.04 -24.40 16.20
N SER A 881 -13.11 -25.35 16.29
CA SER A 881 -13.41 -26.77 16.12
C SER A 881 -13.95 -27.38 17.42
N LEU A 882 -14.77 -28.43 17.30
CA LEU A 882 -15.26 -29.19 18.46
C LEU A 882 -14.10 -29.69 19.35
N ASP A 883 -13.01 -30.16 18.73
CA ASP A 883 -11.83 -30.65 19.45
C ASP A 883 -11.14 -29.54 20.27
N ALA A 884 -11.04 -28.32 19.74
CA ALA A 884 -10.44 -27.20 20.47
C ALA A 884 -11.25 -26.85 21.73
N LEU A 885 -12.57 -26.89 21.64
CA LEU A 885 -13.48 -26.63 22.75
C LEU A 885 -13.49 -27.76 23.76
N CYS A 886 -13.52 -29.02 23.32
CA CYS A 886 -13.49 -30.19 24.22
C CYS A 886 -12.16 -30.31 24.98
N ARG A 887 -11.03 -30.02 24.34
CA ARG A 887 -9.72 -30.04 25.01
C ARG A 887 -9.62 -28.99 26.11
N ALA A 888 -10.12 -27.80 25.84
CA ALA A 888 -10.09 -26.70 26.80
C ALA A 888 -11.17 -26.85 27.89
N THR A 889 -12.38 -27.28 27.54
CA THR A 889 -13.53 -27.33 28.46
C THR A 889 -13.59 -28.62 29.26
N LEU A 890 -13.49 -29.76 28.56
CA LEU A 890 -13.73 -31.10 29.12
C LEU A 890 -12.44 -31.87 29.41
N LYS A 891 -11.28 -31.34 28.99
CA LYS A 891 -9.97 -32.02 29.00
C LYS A 891 -10.00 -33.37 28.25
N ALA A 892 -10.83 -33.45 27.22
CA ALA A 892 -10.98 -34.61 26.35
C ALA A 892 -10.59 -34.25 24.91
N SER A 893 -9.94 -35.17 24.20
CA SER A 893 -9.48 -34.97 22.81
C SER A 893 -10.26 -35.87 21.86
N LYS A 894 -10.40 -35.45 20.59
CA LYS A 894 -10.91 -36.30 19.51
C LYS A 894 -9.97 -37.50 19.24
N SER A 895 -10.56 -38.63 18.85
CA SER A 895 -9.86 -39.87 18.50
C SER A 895 -9.31 -39.89 17.06
N ALA A 896 -9.79 -39.02 16.17
CA ALA A 896 -9.41 -38.94 14.75
C ALA A 896 -9.84 -37.60 14.10
N ALA A 897 -9.40 -37.33 12.86
CA ALA A 897 -9.81 -36.15 12.06
C ALA A 897 -10.94 -36.51 11.08
N GLY A 898 -11.86 -35.59 10.76
CA GLY A 898 -13.04 -35.87 9.94
C GLY A 898 -12.77 -36.44 8.53
N LEU A 899 -11.63 -36.12 7.91
CA LEU A 899 -11.25 -36.74 6.62
C LEU A 899 -10.94 -38.24 6.73
N GLN A 900 -10.53 -38.71 7.90
CA GLN A 900 -10.22 -40.11 8.15
C GLN A 900 -11.48 -41.00 8.17
N SER A 901 -12.63 -40.44 8.58
CA SER A 901 -13.93 -41.10 8.56
C SER A 901 -14.36 -41.49 7.14
N VAL A 902 -14.20 -40.56 6.18
CA VAL A 902 -14.46 -40.82 4.75
C VAL A 902 -13.54 -41.92 4.20
N GLU A 903 -12.28 -41.96 4.62
CA GLU A 903 -11.36 -43.02 4.22
C GLU A 903 -11.76 -44.40 4.79
N TRP A 904 -12.22 -44.47 6.03
CA TRP A 904 -12.73 -45.71 6.63
C TRP A 904 -13.97 -46.21 5.93
N PHE A 905 -14.88 -45.32 5.53
CA PHE A 905 -16.04 -45.68 4.72
C PHE A 905 -15.61 -46.28 3.37
N LYS A 906 -14.67 -45.63 2.66
CA LYS A 906 -14.11 -46.14 1.39
C LYS A 906 -13.40 -47.49 1.55
N GLN A 907 -12.92 -47.82 2.75
CA GLN A 907 -12.30 -49.12 3.09
C GLN A 907 -13.30 -50.17 3.58
N GLY A 908 -14.60 -49.87 3.62
CA GLY A 908 -15.65 -50.77 4.11
C GLY A 908 -15.65 -50.97 5.63
N LYS A 909 -15.00 -50.07 6.39
CA LYS A 909 -14.88 -50.15 7.86
C LYS A 909 -15.97 -49.32 8.55
N LEU A 910 -17.22 -49.70 8.35
CA LEU A 910 -18.40 -48.98 8.88
C LEU A 910 -18.45 -48.90 10.41
N ASP A 911 -17.93 -49.92 11.11
CA ASP A 911 -17.86 -49.90 12.58
C ASP A 911 -17.01 -48.73 13.10
N LEU A 912 -15.88 -48.42 12.43
CA LEU A 912 -15.00 -47.31 12.82
C LEU A 912 -15.62 -45.93 12.54
N VAL A 913 -16.38 -45.80 11.46
CA VAL A 913 -17.14 -44.59 11.13
C VAL A 913 -18.20 -44.34 12.21
N THR A 914 -18.90 -45.41 12.60
CA THR A 914 -19.96 -45.36 13.62
C THR A 914 -19.39 -45.04 15.00
N ASP A 915 -18.30 -45.69 15.40
CA ASP A 915 -17.60 -45.42 16.67
C ASP A 915 -17.10 -43.97 16.77
N TYR A 916 -16.64 -43.42 15.65
CA TYR A 916 -16.20 -42.03 15.56
C TYR A 916 -17.37 -41.05 15.75
N CYS A 917 -18.46 -41.25 15.01
CA CYS A 917 -19.67 -40.42 15.14
C CYS A 917 -20.31 -40.54 16.54
N LEU A 918 -20.32 -41.74 17.13
CA LEU A 918 -20.75 -41.95 18.53
C LEU A 918 -19.94 -41.13 19.52
N ASN A 919 -18.62 -41.03 19.31
CA ASN A 919 -17.77 -40.24 20.17
C ASN A 919 -18.03 -38.73 20.00
N ASP A 920 -18.31 -38.25 18.80
CA ASP A 920 -18.62 -36.85 18.53
C ASP A 920 -19.97 -36.44 19.12
N VAL A 921 -20.99 -37.30 19.03
CA VAL A 921 -22.26 -37.12 19.75
C VAL A 921 -22.04 -37.08 21.27
N ARG A 922 -21.19 -37.96 21.81
CA ARG A 922 -20.86 -37.95 23.24
C ARG A 922 -20.17 -36.65 23.68
N LEU A 923 -19.17 -36.21 22.93
CA LEU A 923 -18.43 -34.98 23.22
C LEU A 923 -19.33 -33.74 23.11
N THR A 924 -20.18 -33.70 22.09
CA THR A 924 -21.16 -32.63 21.87
C THR A 924 -22.18 -32.57 23.01
N LYS A 925 -22.67 -33.73 23.48
CA LYS A 925 -23.53 -33.84 24.66
C LYS A 925 -22.83 -33.29 25.92
N ASP A 926 -21.61 -33.77 26.20
CA ASP A 926 -20.89 -33.38 27.41
C ASP A 926 -20.55 -31.88 27.39
N LEU A 927 -20.27 -31.32 26.20
CA LEU A 927 -20.03 -29.89 26.03
C LEU A 927 -21.32 -29.09 26.25
N TYR A 928 -22.44 -29.50 25.65
CA TYR A 928 -23.75 -28.89 25.84
C TYR A 928 -24.16 -28.85 27.32
N LEU A 929 -24.10 -30.00 28.01
CA LEU A 929 -24.46 -30.10 29.43
C LEU A 929 -23.53 -29.26 30.31
N PHE A 930 -22.26 -29.12 29.95
CA PHE A 930 -21.34 -28.22 30.64
C PHE A 930 -21.77 -26.76 30.46
N GLY A 931 -22.05 -26.34 29.23
CA GLY A 931 -22.47 -24.97 28.94
C GLY A 931 -23.81 -24.60 29.57
N GLU A 932 -24.80 -25.49 29.52
CA GLU A 932 -26.11 -25.32 30.15
C GLU A 932 -25.97 -25.14 31.68
N LYS A 933 -25.11 -25.96 32.32
CA LYS A 933 -24.92 -25.93 33.77
C LYS A 933 -24.08 -24.74 34.24
N GLU A 934 -22.98 -24.45 33.56
CA GLU A 934 -21.98 -23.51 34.04
C GLU A 934 -22.16 -22.10 33.44
N GLY A 935 -22.98 -21.95 32.38
CA GLY A 935 -23.21 -20.68 31.67
C GLY A 935 -22.00 -20.21 30.83
N TYR A 936 -20.98 -21.06 30.67
CA TYR A 936 -19.83 -20.81 29.83
C TYR A 936 -19.20 -22.12 29.32
N VAL A 937 -18.42 -22.04 28.24
CA VAL A 937 -17.44 -23.06 27.82
C VAL A 937 -16.04 -22.43 27.75
N MET A 938 -14.99 -23.20 27.50
CA MET A 938 -13.61 -22.69 27.53
C MET A 938 -12.87 -22.95 26.21
N TYR A 939 -11.93 -22.08 25.86
CA TYR A 939 -10.99 -22.27 24.75
C TYR A 939 -9.58 -21.77 25.12
N SER A 940 -8.55 -22.21 24.40
CA SER A 940 -7.16 -21.79 24.63
C SER A 940 -6.76 -20.66 23.66
N HIS A 941 -6.43 -19.49 24.21
CA HIS A 941 -5.88 -18.34 23.48
C HIS A 941 -4.35 -18.33 23.56
N SER A 942 -3.66 -17.99 22.48
CA SER A 942 -2.18 -18.01 22.40
C SER A 942 -1.50 -17.02 23.35
N GLU A 943 -2.16 -15.93 23.73
CA GLU A 943 -1.60 -14.87 24.58
C GLU A 943 -2.13 -14.84 26.02
N HIS A 944 -3.31 -15.42 26.27
CA HIS A 944 -4.01 -15.30 27.56
C HIS A 944 -4.31 -16.66 28.23
N GLY A 945 -3.93 -17.77 27.60
CA GLY A 945 -4.22 -19.10 28.11
C GLY A 945 -5.70 -19.47 28.00
N LEU A 946 -6.20 -20.28 28.94
CA LEU A 946 -7.59 -20.73 28.97
C LEU A 946 -8.56 -19.57 29.24
N THR A 947 -9.47 -19.32 28.30
CA THR A 947 -10.44 -18.21 28.33
C THR A 947 -11.87 -18.78 28.34
N ARG A 948 -12.79 -18.13 29.08
CA ARG A 948 -14.21 -18.50 29.16
C ARG A 948 -15.03 -17.81 28.07
N ILE A 949 -15.92 -18.56 27.44
CA ILE A 949 -16.89 -18.11 26.44
C ILE A 949 -18.27 -18.23 27.10
N PRO A 950 -18.95 -17.13 27.44
CA PRO A 950 -20.30 -17.20 28.01
C PRO A 950 -21.27 -17.85 27.00
N VAL A 951 -22.17 -18.70 27.47
CA VAL A 951 -23.19 -19.37 26.65
C VAL A 951 -24.54 -19.36 27.36
N GLU A 952 -25.62 -19.15 26.61
CA GLU A 952 -27.01 -19.23 27.07
C GLU A 952 -27.71 -20.35 26.28
N TRP A 953 -27.54 -21.61 26.73
CA TRP A 953 -27.95 -22.82 26.02
C TRP A 953 -29.18 -23.51 26.60
#